data_AF-A0A5N5M058-F1
#
_entry.id   AF-A0A5N5M058-F1
#
_cell.length_a   1.000
_cell.length_b   1.000
_cell.length_c   1.000
_cell.angle_alpha   90.00
_cell.angle_beta   90.00
_cell.angle_gamma   90.00
#
_symmetry.space_group_name_H-M   'P 1'
#
loop_
_entity.id
_entity.type
_entity.pdbx_description
1 polymer ?
#
loop_
_entity_poly.entity_id
_entity_poly.type
_entity_poly.pdbx_seq_one_letter_code
_entity_poly.pdbx_strand_id
1 'polypeptide(L)'
;MDTSLLINKLVECAKEIEGGHLDDADLLLEEIIAANESFSKPTKSLVKHYAEALVRRLYRLYPRNLTPLIPSGTDRFPETDYPFAPFFCFGDFTTLDPARDALKGKRRVHIIEFGIVVSYWRYCDLFRDITTHSTGPISFRLTFVGPILSTVADHTQKTLERLHGEAERFAIHFEGRRLVANSAADIVDSALKLTRASEDETILVKWKFQFHKLLTLTGAIEKVLSKLKEMKPEIMIIVEQDASHNGQNLLDWFSKSFQYYSIVFDSLEKDNLDFSVGGVRRKVLWEMYFRRQICKLVAPGGTDHIERHETFAHWQDRLRLFGFRHYRFKPKSFNNFCREQMPEYSWEEKDRHPVLTRKRIPLLFSSAWKPDPAQLNSGSDMELDTGNYSKFHENQPEDPRIMTEEIAWSEKCFSINQIAASAEIYDILEYTCNVHNLPLALTWISDRRDYIIVNSKRKLRIVESACYLNDITMEGFVEACGKHHLEEGQGAAGKALQSNGMHFNPVVSELSVDDYPFVYDTWDFGLHAAVSFKLENIHMNRVDYVLEFFLPAETKEVSEHKLLIDGISSMLQKNRRNSWVISGMESSDEVNMDSVVGTEGAISVRSPPASLDNGSFNEDGMIMASDAVNAADHGIQSSIQ
;
A
#
# COMPACT_ATOMS: atom_id res chain seq x y z
N MET A 1 10.73 16.07 -20.05
CA MET A 1 11.07 15.02 -21.03
C MET A 1 9.79 14.30 -21.40
N ASP A 2 9.68 13.88 -22.66
CA ASP A 2 8.53 13.13 -23.16
C ASP A 2 8.55 11.71 -22.59
N THR A 3 7.50 11.33 -21.83
CA THR A 3 7.35 9.98 -21.28
C THR A 3 6.99 8.95 -22.34
N SER A 4 6.65 9.39 -23.57
CA SER A 4 6.31 8.53 -24.71
C SER A 4 7.44 7.55 -25.06
N LEU A 5 8.70 7.92 -24.84
CA LEU A 5 9.83 7.01 -25.07
C LEU A 5 9.80 5.80 -24.10
N LEU A 6 9.62 6.06 -22.80
CA LEU A 6 9.66 5.00 -21.77
C LEU A 6 8.46 4.07 -21.87
N ILE A 7 7.26 4.60 -22.12
CA ILE A 7 6.07 3.78 -22.33
C ILE A 7 6.20 2.89 -23.59
N ASN A 8 6.77 3.41 -24.68
CA ASN A 8 6.99 2.62 -25.90
C ASN A 8 7.96 1.48 -25.64
N LYS A 9 9.07 1.72 -24.92
CA LYS A 9 10.02 0.68 -24.53
C LYS A 9 9.40 -0.35 -23.58
N LEU A 10 8.58 0.07 -22.62
CA LEU A 10 7.84 -0.86 -21.74
C LEU A 10 6.87 -1.73 -22.52
N VAL A 11 6.17 -1.16 -23.50
CA VAL A 11 5.27 -1.89 -24.42
C VAL A 11 6.06 -2.88 -25.29
N GLU A 12 7.22 -2.48 -25.81
CA GLU A 12 8.09 -3.36 -26.58
C GLU A 12 8.62 -4.51 -25.71
N CYS A 13 9.10 -4.22 -24.50
CA CYS A 13 9.51 -5.22 -23.53
C CYS A 13 8.38 -6.22 -23.21
N ALA A 14 7.14 -5.74 -23.04
CA ALA A 14 5.99 -6.61 -22.84
C ALA A 14 5.78 -7.57 -24.02
N LYS A 15 5.96 -7.10 -25.27
CA LYS A 15 5.85 -7.96 -26.46
C LYS A 15 6.96 -8.99 -26.53
N GLU A 16 8.20 -8.62 -26.22
CA GLU A 16 9.32 -9.58 -26.22
C GLU A 16 9.16 -10.64 -25.14
N ILE A 17 8.65 -10.28 -23.96
CA ILE A 17 8.25 -11.24 -22.91
C ILE A 17 7.17 -12.19 -23.42
N GLU A 18 6.12 -11.69 -24.07
CA GLU A 18 5.04 -12.53 -24.61
C GLU A 18 5.49 -13.40 -25.80
N GLY A 19 6.45 -12.93 -26.58
CA GLY A 19 7.09 -13.67 -27.67
C GLY A 19 8.12 -14.71 -27.19
N GLY A 20 8.50 -14.69 -25.91
CA GLY A 20 9.53 -15.57 -25.34
C GLY A 20 10.97 -15.15 -25.68
N HIS A 21 11.17 -13.94 -26.22
CA HIS A 21 12.50 -13.39 -26.54
C HIS A 21 13.11 -12.71 -25.30
N LEU A 22 13.46 -13.51 -24.30
CA LEU A 22 13.88 -12.99 -22.99
C LEU A 22 15.20 -12.21 -23.02
N ASP A 23 16.11 -12.53 -23.95
CA ASP A 23 17.37 -11.80 -24.11
C ASP A 23 17.10 -10.36 -24.57
N ASP A 24 16.19 -10.17 -25.52
CA ASP A 24 15.79 -8.84 -26.02
C ASP A 24 15.01 -8.06 -24.96
N ALA A 25 14.12 -8.74 -24.22
CA ALA A 25 13.41 -8.14 -23.09
C ALA A 25 14.35 -7.68 -21.96
N ASP A 26 15.39 -8.45 -21.66
CA ASP A 26 16.38 -8.10 -20.62
C ASP A 26 17.17 -6.84 -21.02
N LEU A 27 17.59 -6.75 -22.28
CA LEU A 27 18.25 -5.57 -22.85
C LEU A 27 17.33 -4.34 -22.80
N LEU A 28 16.06 -4.50 -23.17
CA LEU A 28 15.07 -3.41 -23.10
C LEU A 28 14.88 -2.91 -21.66
N LEU A 29 14.82 -3.81 -20.66
CA LEU A 29 14.72 -3.40 -19.26
C LEU A 29 15.98 -2.69 -18.77
N GLU A 30 17.17 -3.12 -19.19
CA GLU A 30 18.43 -2.43 -18.89
C GLU A 30 18.41 -0.99 -19.45
N GLU A 31 18.02 -0.83 -20.72
CA GLU A 31 17.88 0.48 -21.36
C GLU A 31 16.82 1.35 -20.69
N ILE A 32 15.68 0.78 -20.29
CA ILE A 32 14.62 1.48 -19.57
C ILE A 32 15.16 2.01 -18.24
N ILE A 33 15.84 1.17 -17.45
CA ILE A 33 16.42 1.57 -16.16
C ILE A 33 17.41 2.71 -16.35
N ALA A 34 18.34 2.58 -17.30
CA ALA A 34 19.34 3.61 -17.58
C ALA A 34 18.71 4.93 -18.04
N ALA A 35 17.72 4.89 -18.94
CA ALA A 35 17.03 6.08 -19.43
C ALA A 35 16.16 6.73 -18.34
N ASN A 36 15.59 5.94 -17.43
CA ASN A 36 14.72 6.42 -16.36
C ASN A 36 15.46 7.33 -15.37
N GLU A 37 16.78 7.19 -15.23
CA GLU A 37 17.58 7.97 -14.28
C GLU A 37 17.55 9.49 -14.53
N SER A 38 17.23 9.94 -15.74
CA SER A 38 17.13 11.36 -16.06
C SER A 38 15.73 11.96 -15.83
N PHE A 39 14.73 11.16 -15.44
CA PHE A 39 13.34 11.61 -15.27
C PHE A 39 13.04 12.07 -13.83
N SER A 40 11.88 12.70 -13.64
CA SER A 40 11.41 13.13 -12.31
C SER A 40 11.10 11.92 -11.41
N LYS A 41 11.23 12.08 -10.08
CA LYS A 41 10.88 11.06 -9.07
C LYS A 41 9.55 10.31 -9.36
N PRO A 42 8.41 10.97 -9.64
CA PRO A 42 7.16 10.27 -9.91
C PRO A 42 7.19 9.42 -11.19
N THR A 43 7.90 9.88 -12.22
CA THR A 43 8.08 9.09 -13.46
C THR A 43 8.98 7.90 -13.18
N LYS A 44 10.06 8.11 -12.41
CA LYS A 44 11.00 7.05 -12.01
C LYS A 44 10.27 5.91 -11.32
N SER A 45 9.49 6.23 -10.29
CA SER A 45 8.69 5.27 -9.53
C SER A 45 7.68 4.54 -10.42
N LEU A 46 6.90 5.28 -11.23
CA LEU A 46 5.92 4.66 -12.14
C LEU A 46 6.54 3.62 -13.07
N VAL A 47 7.66 3.97 -13.72
CA VAL A 47 8.35 3.10 -14.67
C VAL A 47 8.91 1.86 -13.97
N LYS A 48 9.49 2.02 -12.77
CA LYS A 48 9.94 0.90 -11.93
C LYS A 48 8.78 -0.05 -11.62
N HIS A 49 7.61 0.46 -11.23
CA HIS A 49 6.44 -0.38 -10.90
C HIS A 49 5.87 -1.13 -12.11
N TYR A 50 5.88 -0.53 -13.31
CA TYR A 50 5.49 -1.22 -14.54
C TYR A 50 6.50 -2.28 -14.97
N ALA A 51 7.81 -1.99 -14.88
CA ALA A 51 8.86 -2.96 -15.14
C ALA A 51 8.77 -4.16 -14.17
N GLU A 52 8.58 -3.89 -12.88
CA GLU A 52 8.31 -4.92 -11.87
C GLU A 52 7.10 -5.78 -12.26
N ALA A 53 5.98 -5.15 -12.64
CA ALA A 53 4.77 -5.89 -12.95
C ALA A 53 4.91 -6.79 -14.20
N LEU A 54 5.70 -6.37 -15.20
CA LEU A 54 6.07 -7.21 -16.36
C LEU A 54 6.92 -8.41 -15.95
N VAL A 55 7.90 -8.22 -15.06
CA VAL A 55 8.72 -9.32 -14.55
C VAL A 55 7.90 -10.27 -13.67
N ARG A 56 7.00 -9.74 -12.84
CA ARG A 56 6.03 -10.54 -12.09
C ARG A 56 5.12 -11.34 -13.02
N ARG A 57 4.74 -10.80 -14.18
CA ARG A 57 4.00 -11.54 -15.21
C ARG A 57 4.81 -12.71 -15.76
N LEU A 58 6.05 -12.45 -16.17
CA LEU A 58 6.96 -13.44 -16.75
C LEU A 58 7.15 -14.65 -15.82
N TYR A 59 7.47 -14.37 -14.55
CA TYR A 59 7.77 -15.40 -13.56
C TYR A 59 6.58 -15.80 -12.69
N ARG A 60 5.36 -15.31 -12.97
CA ARG A 60 4.15 -15.59 -12.18
C ARG A 60 4.34 -15.30 -10.68
N LEU A 61 4.98 -14.18 -10.38
CA LEU A 61 5.30 -13.74 -9.02
C LEU A 61 4.15 -12.91 -8.45
N TYR A 62 3.21 -13.58 -7.80
CA TYR A 62 2.10 -12.90 -7.13
C TYR A 62 2.45 -12.56 -5.68
N PRO A 63 2.16 -11.31 -5.24
CA PRO A 63 2.42 -10.91 -3.88
C PRO A 63 1.49 -11.62 -2.91
N ARG A 64 1.99 -11.86 -1.70
CA ARG A 64 1.26 -12.58 -0.63
C ARG A 64 0.01 -11.86 -0.16
N ASN A 65 0.08 -10.55 -0.02
CA ASN A 65 -1.08 -9.77 0.38
C ASN A 65 -1.81 -9.27 -0.87
N LEU A 66 -3.12 -9.43 -0.96
CA LEU A 66 -3.86 -8.82 -2.08
C LEU A 66 -3.97 -7.31 -1.91
N THR A 67 -3.93 -6.79 -0.68
CA THR A 67 -3.96 -5.34 -0.41
C THR A 67 -2.72 -4.99 0.40
N PRO A 68 -2.03 -3.86 0.15
CA PRO A 68 -0.86 -3.51 0.95
C PRO A 68 -1.26 -3.38 2.41
N LEU A 69 -0.43 -3.94 3.29
CA LEU A 69 -0.63 -3.84 4.73
C LEU A 69 -0.37 -2.40 5.18
N ILE A 70 -1.21 -1.92 6.09
CA ILE A 70 -1.05 -0.67 6.82
C ILE A 70 0.17 -0.81 7.72
N PRO A 71 1.15 0.09 7.59
CA PRO A 71 2.30 0.14 8.48
C PRO A 71 1.88 0.43 9.93
N SER A 72 2.46 -0.29 10.89
CA SER A 72 2.09 -0.25 12.30
C SER A 72 2.20 1.14 12.94
N GLY A 73 3.11 2.01 12.45
CA GLY A 73 3.30 3.37 12.97
C GLY A 73 2.17 4.38 12.67
N THR A 74 1.08 3.96 12.01
CA THR A 74 -0.10 4.81 11.71
C THR A 74 -1.09 4.95 12.87
N ASP A 75 -0.63 4.70 14.10
CA ASP A 75 -1.44 4.44 15.29
C ASP A 75 -2.41 5.56 15.72
N ARG A 76 -2.25 6.81 15.25
CA ARG A 76 -3.16 7.88 15.64
C ARG A 76 -4.47 7.82 14.86
N PHE A 77 -4.44 7.71 13.53
CA PHE A 77 -5.65 7.70 12.69
C PHE A 77 -5.40 7.02 11.32
N PRO A 78 -5.57 5.69 11.21
CA PRO A 78 -5.44 4.97 9.93
C PRO A 78 -6.31 5.57 8.82
N GLU A 79 -7.43 6.18 9.17
CA GLU A 79 -8.44 6.73 8.25
C GLU A 79 -7.98 8.04 7.60
N THR A 80 -6.96 8.71 8.17
CA THR A 80 -6.37 9.94 7.61
C THR A 80 -4.96 9.71 7.08
N ASP A 81 -4.24 8.72 7.64
CA ASP A 81 -2.86 8.43 7.26
C ASP A 81 -2.77 7.37 6.15
N TYR A 82 -3.76 6.47 6.05
CA TYR A 82 -3.85 5.42 5.04
C TYR A 82 -4.79 5.70 3.86
N PRO A 83 -5.50 6.82 3.63
CA PRO A 83 -6.16 7.06 2.31
C PRO A 83 -5.57 8.19 1.42
N PHE A 84 -5.54 8.01 0.07
CA PHE A 84 -4.97 9.01 -0.85
C PHE A 84 -5.87 10.22 -0.79
N ALA A 85 -5.39 11.30 -0.18
CA ALA A 85 -6.22 12.44 0.15
C ALA A 85 -7.19 12.85 -0.99
N PRO A 86 -6.76 13.00 -2.27
CA PRO A 86 -7.69 13.32 -3.35
C PRO A 86 -8.80 12.29 -3.56
N PHE A 87 -8.46 11.00 -3.55
CA PHE A 87 -9.42 9.92 -3.79
C PHE A 87 -10.34 9.72 -2.59
N PHE A 88 -9.76 9.72 -1.40
CA PHE A 88 -10.47 9.58 -0.16
C PHE A 88 -11.43 10.74 0.09
N CYS A 89 -10.95 11.99 0.00
CA CYS A 89 -11.79 13.16 0.18
C CYS A 89 -12.92 13.19 -0.85
N PHE A 90 -12.63 12.89 -2.12
CA PHE A 90 -13.69 12.77 -3.12
C PHE A 90 -14.74 11.73 -2.71
N GLY A 91 -14.33 10.50 -2.36
CA GLY A 91 -15.27 9.45 -1.96
C GLY A 91 -16.06 9.77 -0.70
N ASP A 92 -15.42 10.36 0.31
CA ASP A 92 -16.06 10.73 1.56
C ASP A 92 -17.05 11.88 1.41
N PHE A 93 -16.65 12.98 0.78
CA PHE A 93 -17.52 14.15 0.67
C PHE A 93 -18.63 13.94 -0.36
N THR A 94 -18.39 13.21 -1.45
CA THR A 94 -19.43 12.96 -2.45
C THR A 94 -20.46 11.94 -1.98
N THR A 95 -20.12 11.04 -1.05
CA THR A 95 -21.11 10.13 -0.45
C THR A 95 -21.92 10.76 0.68
N LEU A 96 -21.45 11.86 1.26
CA LEU A 96 -22.05 12.49 2.44
C LEU A 96 -23.40 13.15 2.13
N ASP A 97 -23.44 14.04 1.14
CA ASP A 97 -24.66 14.80 0.81
C ASP A 97 -25.83 13.91 0.36
N PRO A 98 -25.67 12.95 -0.57
CA PRO A 98 -26.77 12.03 -0.91
C PRO A 98 -27.18 11.14 0.27
N ALA A 99 -26.26 10.81 1.19
CA ALA A 99 -26.60 10.08 2.40
C ALA A 99 -27.43 10.94 3.37
N ARG A 100 -27.06 12.20 3.59
CA ARG A 100 -27.84 13.15 4.40
C ARG A 100 -29.26 13.29 3.90
N ASP A 101 -29.41 13.48 2.59
CA ASP A 101 -30.73 13.61 1.95
C ASP A 101 -31.58 12.35 2.15
N ALA A 102 -30.98 11.15 2.01
CA ALA A 102 -31.68 9.88 2.18
C ALA A 102 -32.07 9.57 3.64
N LEU A 103 -31.27 10.04 4.60
CA LEU A 103 -31.47 9.76 6.03
C LEU A 103 -32.30 10.83 6.76
N LYS A 104 -32.67 11.92 6.08
CA LYS A 104 -33.44 13.02 6.68
C LYS A 104 -34.75 12.53 7.28
N GLY A 105 -34.92 12.75 8.59
CA GLY A 105 -36.12 12.37 9.36
C GLY A 105 -36.28 10.86 9.60
N LYS A 106 -35.28 10.04 9.27
CA LYS A 106 -35.28 8.60 9.50
C LYS A 106 -34.79 8.29 10.91
N ARG A 107 -35.33 7.23 11.52
CA ARG A 107 -35.02 6.85 12.91
C ARG A 107 -34.43 5.45 13.08
N ARG A 108 -34.61 4.58 12.10
CA ARG A 108 -33.98 3.26 12.05
C ARG A 108 -33.18 3.18 10.76
N VAL A 109 -31.87 3.22 10.89
CA VAL A 109 -30.93 3.35 9.77
C VAL A 109 -29.99 2.18 9.77
N HIS A 110 -29.75 1.62 8.58
CA HIS A 110 -28.68 0.65 8.34
C HIS A 110 -27.82 1.12 7.19
N ILE A 111 -26.58 1.46 7.47
CA ILE A 111 -25.57 1.73 6.44
C ILE A 111 -24.75 0.48 6.21
N ILE A 112 -24.66 0.06 4.95
CA ILE A 112 -23.81 -1.04 4.48
C ILE A 112 -22.72 -0.41 3.63
N GLU A 113 -21.48 -0.43 4.10
CA GLU A 113 -20.34 0.15 3.40
C GLU A 113 -19.37 -0.93 2.95
N PHE A 114 -19.24 -1.09 1.63
CA PHE A 114 -18.18 -1.84 0.99
C PHE A 114 -17.03 -0.88 0.66
N GLY A 115 -15.90 -1.04 1.34
CA GLY A 115 -14.80 -0.09 1.22
C GLY A 115 -13.47 -0.64 1.72
N ILE A 116 -12.45 0.22 1.66
CA ILE A 116 -11.10 -0.11 2.15
C ILE A 116 -10.97 0.24 3.63
N VAL A 117 -11.43 1.43 4.02
CA VAL A 117 -11.45 1.92 5.41
C VAL A 117 -12.77 2.62 5.73
N VAL A 118 -13.14 2.62 7.01
CA VAL A 118 -14.31 3.36 7.53
C VAL A 118 -13.88 4.78 7.89
N SER A 119 -14.60 5.81 7.42
CA SER A 119 -14.28 7.19 7.80
C SER A 119 -15.00 7.62 9.08
N TYR A 120 -14.30 7.58 10.21
CA TYR A 120 -14.83 7.98 11.53
C TYR A 120 -15.57 9.33 11.48
N TRP A 121 -14.91 10.35 10.95
CA TRP A 121 -15.43 11.72 10.93
C TRP A 121 -16.73 11.86 10.14
N ARG A 122 -16.88 11.14 9.02
CA ARG A 122 -18.12 11.20 8.22
C ARG A 122 -19.30 10.56 8.94
N TYR A 123 -19.07 9.53 9.75
CA TYR A 123 -20.12 8.94 10.58
C TYR A 123 -20.50 9.85 11.75
N CYS A 124 -19.53 10.54 12.37
CA CYS A 124 -19.82 11.59 13.36
C CYS A 124 -20.68 12.71 12.77
N ASP A 125 -20.40 13.14 11.54
CA ASP A 125 -21.23 14.12 10.83
C ASP A 125 -22.66 13.59 10.64
N LEU A 126 -22.81 12.33 10.19
CA LEU A 126 -24.12 11.71 10.02
C LEU A 126 -24.90 11.56 11.34
N PHE A 127 -24.23 11.26 12.47
CA PHE A 127 -24.86 11.22 13.79
C PHE A 127 -25.42 12.59 14.20
N ARG A 128 -24.66 13.67 13.96
CA ARG A 128 -25.11 15.04 14.18
C ARG A 128 -26.28 15.41 13.27
N ASP A 129 -26.21 15.03 12.00
CA ASP A 129 -27.25 15.36 11.02
C ASP A 129 -28.56 14.62 11.30
N ILE A 130 -28.51 13.34 11.67
CA ILE A 130 -29.72 12.56 11.92
C ILE A 130 -30.44 12.97 13.20
N THR A 131 -29.68 13.34 14.25
CA THR A 131 -30.23 13.82 15.53
C THR A 131 -30.87 15.19 15.40
N THR A 132 -30.32 16.09 14.59
CA THR A 132 -30.90 17.42 14.36
C THR A 132 -32.22 17.39 13.59
N HIS A 133 -32.48 16.33 12.82
CA HIS A 133 -33.65 16.24 11.94
C HIS A 133 -34.70 15.21 12.37
N SER A 134 -34.52 14.53 13.50
CA SER A 134 -35.41 13.45 13.95
C SER A 134 -35.86 13.67 15.39
N THR A 135 -37.14 13.37 15.67
CA THR A 135 -37.69 13.41 17.03
C THR A 135 -37.83 11.99 17.60
N GLY A 136 -37.22 11.75 18.76
CA GLY A 136 -37.25 10.47 19.48
C GLY A 136 -36.07 9.54 19.24
N PRO A 137 -36.07 8.33 19.83
CA PRO A 137 -34.94 7.40 19.76
C PRO A 137 -34.53 7.04 18.33
N ILE A 138 -33.22 7.02 18.11
CA ILE A 138 -32.56 6.67 16.84
C ILE A 138 -31.80 5.37 17.03
N SER A 139 -32.01 4.43 16.12
CA SER A 139 -31.20 3.22 15.96
C SER A 139 -30.38 3.33 14.68
N PHE A 140 -29.08 3.12 14.81
CA PHE A 140 -28.12 3.27 13.73
C PHE A 140 -27.21 2.04 13.66
N ARG A 141 -27.34 1.28 12.59
CA ARG A 141 -26.53 0.09 12.33
C ARG A 141 -25.54 0.39 11.22
N LEU A 142 -24.27 0.09 11.44
CA LEU A 142 -23.21 0.17 10.43
C LEU A 142 -22.66 -1.23 10.19
N THR A 143 -22.77 -1.74 8.96
CA THR A 143 -22.10 -2.96 8.53
C THR A 143 -21.02 -2.60 7.54
N PHE A 144 -19.76 -2.76 7.94
CA PHE A 144 -18.61 -2.55 7.06
C PHE A 144 -18.13 -3.88 6.49
N VAL A 145 -17.94 -3.91 5.16
CA VAL A 145 -17.41 -5.04 4.41
C VAL A 145 -16.11 -4.60 3.75
N GLY A 146 -14.99 -5.21 4.16
CA GLY A 146 -13.68 -4.81 3.65
C GLY A 146 -12.53 -5.69 4.14
N PRO A 147 -11.33 -5.50 3.57
CA PRO A 147 -10.17 -6.35 3.83
C PRO A 147 -9.63 -6.18 5.26
N ILE A 148 -8.82 -7.14 5.69
CA ILE A 148 -7.90 -6.95 6.82
C ILE A 148 -6.64 -6.29 6.26
N LEU A 149 -6.22 -5.20 6.90
CA LEU A 149 -5.10 -4.38 6.44
C LEU A 149 -3.91 -4.39 7.42
N SER A 150 -3.95 -5.21 8.47
CA SER A 150 -2.84 -5.36 9.40
C SER A 150 -2.90 -6.75 10.03
N THR A 151 -1.74 -7.36 10.27
CA THR A 151 -1.62 -8.67 10.95
C THR A 151 -1.68 -8.54 12.46
N VAL A 152 -1.53 -7.33 13.01
CA VAL A 152 -1.46 -7.07 14.46
C VAL A 152 -2.67 -6.30 15.00
N ALA A 153 -3.42 -5.58 14.15
CA ALA A 153 -4.56 -4.79 14.58
C ALA A 153 -5.73 -4.81 13.57
N ASP A 154 -6.96 -5.01 14.07
CA ASP A 154 -8.16 -4.72 13.28
C ASP A 154 -8.53 -3.22 13.46
N HIS A 155 -7.93 -2.38 12.62
CA HIS A 155 -8.20 -0.93 12.63
C HIS A 155 -9.68 -0.62 12.40
N THR A 156 -10.39 -1.42 11.61
CA THR A 156 -11.82 -1.20 11.37
C THR A 156 -12.61 -1.44 12.66
N GLN A 157 -12.32 -2.54 13.36
CA GLN A 157 -12.98 -2.85 14.62
C GLN A 157 -12.74 -1.74 15.66
N LYS A 158 -11.49 -1.24 15.77
CA LYS A 158 -11.15 -0.09 16.62
C LYS A 158 -11.97 1.17 16.23
N THR A 159 -12.14 1.46 14.94
CA THR A 159 -12.98 2.57 14.47
C THR A 159 -14.45 2.38 14.84
N LEU A 160 -14.99 1.18 14.71
CA LEU A 160 -16.38 0.87 15.09
C LEU A 160 -16.62 1.05 16.60
N GLU A 161 -15.67 0.64 17.44
CA GLU A 161 -15.70 0.87 18.89
C GLU A 161 -15.67 2.36 19.25
N ARG A 162 -14.82 3.13 18.57
CA ARG A 162 -14.79 4.60 18.73
C ARG A 162 -16.10 5.24 18.30
N LEU A 163 -16.70 4.79 17.20
CA LEU A 163 -18.00 5.27 16.73
C LEU A 163 -19.12 4.93 17.71
N HIS A 164 -19.05 3.78 18.38
CA HIS A 164 -20.00 3.43 19.45
C HIS A 164 -19.94 4.46 20.59
N GLY A 165 -18.74 4.78 21.07
CA GLY A 165 -18.57 5.81 22.11
C GLY A 165 -19.05 7.20 21.69
N GLU A 166 -18.88 7.58 20.42
CA GLU A 166 -19.47 8.83 19.89
C GLU A 166 -21.00 8.76 19.80
N ALA A 167 -21.56 7.65 19.33
CA ALA A 167 -23.01 7.51 19.20
C ALA A 167 -23.75 7.69 20.54
N GLU A 168 -23.15 7.23 21.64
CA GLU A 168 -23.68 7.45 23.00
C GLU A 168 -23.81 8.93 23.34
N ARG A 169 -22.86 9.78 22.92
CA ARG A 169 -22.93 11.25 23.12
C ARG A 169 -24.09 11.89 22.38
N PHE A 170 -24.52 11.27 21.29
CA PHE A 170 -25.68 11.68 20.49
C PHE A 170 -26.98 10.97 20.91
N ALA A 171 -26.95 10.15 21.97
CA ALA A 171 -28.06 9.32 22.42
C ALA A 171 -28.62 8.40 21.30
N ILE A 172 -27.72 7.90 20.44
CA ILE A 172 -28.04 6.97 19.35
C ILE A 172 -27.78 5.54 19.83
N HIS A 173 -28.72 4.64 19.61
CA HIS A 173 -28.49 3.21 19.76
C HIS A 173 -27.70 2.69 18.56
N PHE A 174 -26.39 2.48 18.74
CA PHE A 174 -25.48 2.12 17.67
C PHE A 174 -25.11 0.63 17.68
N GLU A 175 -25.08 0.03 16.49
CA GLU A 175 -24.57 -1.32 16.28
C GLU A 175 -23.53 -1.31 15.15
N GLY A 176 -22.27 -1.54 15.48
CA GLY A 176 -21.19 -1.73 14.50
C GLY A 176 -20.98 -3.22 14.19
N ARG A 177 -20.97 -3.58 12.91
CA ARG A 177 -20.68 -4.93 12.42
C ARG A 177 -19.54 -4.90 11.40
N ARG A 178 -18.61 -5.83 11.57
CA ARG A 178 -17.47 -6.06 10.67
C ARG A 178 -17.66 -7.37 9.92
N LEU A 179 -17.61 -7.33 8.59
CA LEU A 179 -17.51 -8.50 7.71
C LEU A 179 -16.18 -8.44 6.96
N VAL A 180 -15.34 -9.45 7.14
CA VAL A 180 -14.03 -9.55 6.48
C VAL A 180 -14.21 -9.94 5.02
N ALA A 181 -13.62 -9.16 4.10
CA ALA A 181 -13.57 -9.50 2.69
C ALA A 181 -12.22 -9.17 2.05
N ASN A 182 -11.37 -10.18 1.85
CA ASN A 182 -10.03 -10.02 1.28
C ASN A 182 -10.00 -10.26 -0.24
N SER A 183 -11.02 -10.96 -0.77
CA SER A 183 -11.18 -11.30 -2.18
C SER A 183 -12.58 -10.95 -2.71
N ALA A 184 -12.76 -11.00 -4.03
CA ALA A 184 -14.07 -10.81 -4.65
C ALA A 184 -15.10 -11.85 -4.19
N ALA A 185 -14.67 -13.10 -3.94
CA ALA A 185 -15.53 -14.16 -3.42
C ALA A 185 -16.02 -13.82 -2.01
N ASP A 186 -15.14 -13.33 -1.15
CA ASP A 186 -15.51 -12.92 0.21
C ASP A 186 -16.48 -11.72 0.21
N ILE A 187 -16.37 -10.80 -0.77
CA ILE A 187 -17.32 -9.70 -0.96
C ILE A 187 -18.71 -10.27 -1.29
N VAL A 188 -18.79 -11.24 -2.21
CA VAL A 188 -20.04 -11.91 -2.57
C VAL A 188 -20.63 -12.60 -1.34
N ASP A 189 -19.85 -13.40 -0.63
CA ASP A 189 -20.31 -14.13 0.56
C ASP A 189 -20.77 -13.18 1.67
N SER A 190 -20.04 -12.09 1.89
CA SER A 190 -20.42 -11.05 2.85
C SER A 190 -21.72 -10.36 2.45
N ALA A 191 -21.90 -10.03 1.17
CA ALA A 191 -23.13 -9.44 0.68
C ALA A 191 -24.35 -10.37 0.86
N LEU A 192 -24.16 -11.67 0.64
CA LEU A 192 -25.23 -12.68 0.80
C LEU A 192 -25.68 -12.86 2.26
N LYS A 193 -24.79 -12.62 3.22
CA LYS A 193 -25.09 -12.66 4.67
C LYS A 193 -25.85 -11.43 5.16
N LEU A 194 -26.02 -10.39 4.33
CA LEU A 194 -26.72 -9.17 4.73
C LEU A 194 -28.21 -9.43 4.94
N THR A 195 -28.74 -8.85 6.02
CA THR A 195 -30.15 -8.95 6.40
C THR A 195 -30.73 -7.58 6.71
N ARG A 196 -32.01 -7.42 6.37
CA ARG A 196 -32.85 -6.31 6.80
C ARG A 196 -33.52 -6.68 8.13
N ALA A 197 -33.42 -5.81 9.14
CA ALA A 197 -33.95 -6.09 10.47
C ALA A 197 -35.47 -5.89 10.55
N SER A 198 -36.00 -4.91 9.82
CA SER A 198 -37.44 -4.62 9.78
C SER A 198 -37.84 -3.82 8.53
N GLU A 199 -39.13 -3.81 8.21
CA GLU A 199 -39.66 -3.09 7.04
C GLU A 199 -39.57 -1.56 7.15
N ASP A 200 -39.46 -1.01 8.37
CA ASP A 200 -39.27 0.42 8.63
C ASP A 200 -37.78 0.84 8.72
N GLU A 201 -36.85 -0.12 8.62
CA GLU A 201 -35.42 0.16 8.54
C GLU A 201 -35.08 0.79 7.17
N THR A 202 -34.45 1.97 7.20
CA THR A 202 -33.92 2.64 6.00
C THR A 202 -32.51 2.14 5.74
N ILE A 203 -32.32 1.44 4.61
CA ILE A 203 -31.02 0.91 4.21
C ILE A 203 -30.36 1.85 3.21
N LEU A 204 -29.08 2.14 3.45
CA LEU A 204 -28.22 2.88 2.54
C LEU A 204 -26.99 2.02 2.24
N VAL A 205 -26.66 1.87 0.96
CA VAL A 205 -25.48 1.10 0.52
C VAL A 205 -24.42 2.06 -0.01
N LYS A 206 -23.16 1.90 0.40
CA LYS A 206 -22.01 2.63 -0.11
C LYS A 206 -21.00 1.65 -0.69
N TRP A 207 -20.46 1.98 -1.86
CA TRP A 207 -19.30 1.34 -2.46
C TRP A 207 -18.20 2.38 -2.64
N LYS A 208 -16.99 2.08 -2.16
CA LYS A 208 -15.80 2.91 -2.38
C LYS A 208 -14.64 2.03 -2.85
N PHE A 209 -14.32 2.10 -4.13
CA PHE A 209 -13.16 1.43 -4.74
C PHE A 209 -13.13 -0.10 -4.54
N GLN A 210 -14.30 -0.75 -4.46
CA GLN A 210 -14.41 -2.21 -4.27
C GLN A 210 -15.38 -2.87 -5.27
N PHE A 211 -16.22 -2.11 -5.97
CA PHE A 211 -17.28 -2.67 -6.81
C PHE A 211 -16.69 -3.30 -8.07
N HIS A 212 -15.66 -2.68 -8.66
CA HIS A 212 -14.94 -3.21 -9.82
C HIS A 212 -14.32 -4.60 -9.56
N LYS A 213 -14.02 -4.96 -8.30
CA LYS A 213 -13.45 -6.27 -7.98
C LYS A 213 -14.39 -7.42 -8.31
N LEU A 214 -15.70 -7.18 -8.31
CA LEU A 214 -16.69 -8.20 -8.67
C LEU A 214 -16.61 -8.60 -10.15
N LEU A 215 -16.01 -7.78 -11.02
CA LEU A 215 -15.78 -8.10 -12.44
C LEU A 215 -14.80 -9.27 -12.64
N THR A 216 -14.09 -9.67 -11.59
CA THR A 216 -13.17 -10.83 -11.63
C THR A 216 -13.90 -12.17 -11.54
N LEU A 217 -15.14 -12.18 -11.07
CA LEU A 217 -15.95 -13.39 -10.88
C LEU A 217 -17.21 -13.32 -11.74
N THR A 218 -17.35 -14.25 -12.68
CA THR A 218 -18.54 -14.37 -13.52
C THR A 218 -19.80 -14.54 -12.66
N GLY A 219 -20.82 -13.72 -12.92
CA GLY A 219 -22.10 -13.77 -12.19
C GLY A 219 -22.09 -13.06 -10.82
N ALA A 220 -20.95 -12.57 -10.33
CA ALA A 220 -20.86 -11.99 -9.00
C ALA A 220 -21.62 -10.66 -8.88
N ILE A 221 -21.58 -9.82 -9.92
CA ILE A 221 -22.33 -8.54 -9.94
C ILE A 221 -23.82 -8.81 -9.90
N GLU A 222 -24.29 -9.73 -10.75
CA GLU A 222 -25.68 -10.17 -10.86
C GLU A 222 -26.21 -10.60 -9.49
N LYS A 223 -25.44 -11.45 -8.81
CA LYS A 223 -25.80 -12.04 -7.51
C LYS A 223 -25.83 -11.00 -6.39
N VAL A 224 -24.80 -10.15 -6.31
CA VAL A 224 -24.72 -9.09 -5.30
C VAL A 224 -25.83 -8.05 -5.52
N LEU A 225 -26.04 -7.58 -6.75
CA LEU A 225 -27.10 -6.61 -7.05
C LEU A 225 -28.49 -7.17 -6.80
N SER A 226 -28.72 -8.46 -7.11
CA SER A 226 -29.99 -9.13 -6.78
C SER A 226 -30.24 -9.16 -5.27
N LYS A 227 -29.22 -9.50 -4.48
CA LYS A 227 -29.32 -9.48 -3.01
C LYS A 227 -29.57 -8.08 -2.48
N LEU A 228 -28.86 -7.08 -2.98
CA LEU A 228 -29.06 -5.68 -2.57
C LEU A 228 -30.45 -5.18 -2.97
N LYS A 229 -30.99 -5.59 -4.12
CA LYS A 229 -32.35 -5.24 -4.55
C LYS A 229 -33.42 -5.84 -3.62
N GLU A 230 -33.24 -7.10 -3.18
CA GLU A 230 -34.11 -7.77 -2.19
C GLU A 230 -34.17 -6.96 -0.87
N MET A 231 -33.05 -6.36 -0.48
CA MET A 231 -32.97 -5.52 0.72
C MET A 231 -33.71 -4.17 0.62
N LYS A 232 -34.19 -3.80 -0.57
CA LYS A 232 -34.92 -2.54 -0.84
C LYS A 232 -34.22 -1.28 -0.28
N PRO A 233 -32.96 -1.01 -0.67
CA PRO A 233 -32.22 0.16 -0.20
C PRO A 233 -32.91 1.45 -0.66
N GLU A 234 -32.90 2.46 0.20
CA GLU A 234 -33.37 3.82 -0.14
C GLU A 234 -32.46 4.44 -1.20
N ILE A 235 -31.15 4.21 -1.08
CA ILE A 235 -30.14 4.67 -2.03
C ILE A 235 -28.89 3.79 -1.95
N MET A 236 -28.26 3.58 -3.10
CA MET A 236 -26.93 3.02 -3.25
C MET A 236 -26.00 4.06 -3.87
N ILE A 237 -24.87 4.33 -3.24
CA ILE A 237 -23.88 5.33 -3.69
C ILE A 237 -22.59 4.60 -4.04
N ILE A 238 -22.05 4.84 -5.23
CA ILE A 238 -20.88 4.16 -5.77
C ILE A 238 -19.81 5.19 -6.12
N VAL A 239 -18.61 5.01 -5.58
CA VAL A 239 -17.40 5.79 -5.88
C VAL A 239 -16.35 4.83 -6.47
N GLU A 240 -15.91 5.13 -7.69
CA GLU A 240 -15.01 4.27 -8.46
C GLU A 240 -14.05 5.10 -9.32
N GLN A 241 -12.94 4.49 -9.73
CA GLN A 241 -12.02 5.06 -10.70
C GLN A 241 -12.67 5.11 -12.09
N ASP A 242 -12.60 6.27 -12.76
CA ASP A 242 -13.08 6.44 -14.14
C ASP A 242 -11.95 6.11 -15.13
N ALA A 243 -11.74 4.82 -15.38
CA ALA A 243 -10.68 4.35 -16.24
C ALA A 243 -11.11 3.14 -17.08
N SER A 244 -10.47 2.94 -18.24
CA SER A 244 -10.73 1.82 -19.14
C SER A 244 -9.57 0.82 -19.07
N HIS A 245 -9.50 0.08 -17.96
CA HIS A 245 -8.46 -0.92 -17.69
C HIS A 245 -8.96 -2.35 -17.95
N ASN A 246 -10.22 -2.53 -18.36
CA ASN A 246 -10.85 -3.83 -18.59
C ASN A 246 -10.98 -4.21 -20.08
N GLY A 247 -10.07 -3.73 -20.94
CA GLY A 247 -10.11 -3.98 -22.38
C GLY A 247 -9.61 -5.38 -22.77
N GLN A 248 -9.99 -5.87 -23.95
CA GLN A 248 -9.50 -7.16 -24.49
C GLN A 248 -8.09 -7.07 -25.09
N ASN A 249 -7.64 -5.87 -25.48
CA ASN A 249 -6.33 -5.65 -26.08
C ASN A 249 -5.33 -5.18 -25.02
N LEU A 250 -4.34 -6.03 -24.70
CA LEU A 250 -3.31 -5.77 -23.70
C LEU A 250 -2.59 -4.45 -23.90
N LEU A 251 -2.16 -4.16 -25.13
CA LEU A 251 -1.38 -2.97 -25.43
C LEU A 251 -2.19 -1.67 -25.28
N ASP A 252 -3.48 -1.73 -25.61
CA ASP A 252 -4.39 -0.59 -25.51
C ASP A 252 -4.66 -0.23 -24.04
N TRP A 253 -5.05 -1.20 -23.21
CA TRP A 253 -5.29 -0.90 -21.80
C TRP A 253 -3.98 -0.63 -21.04
N PHE A 254 -2.84 -1.24 -21.41
CA PHE A 254 -1.53 -0.95 -20.80
C PHE A 254 -1.14 0.52 -21.03
N SER A 255 -1.34 1.02 -22.24
CA SER A 255 -1.04 2.41 -22.57
C SER A 255 -1.96 3.38 -21.82
N LYS A 256 -3.27 3.07 -21.76
CA LYS A 256 -4.27 3.87 -21.04
C LYS A 256 -4.01 3.87 -19.53
N SER A 257 -3.65 2.74 -18.95
CA SER A 257 -3.34 2.64 -17.53
C SER A 257 -2.05 3.39 -17.19
N PHE A 258 -1.02 3.33 -18.04
CA PHE A 258 0.20 4.09 -17.82
C PHE A 258 -0.08 5.60 -17.80
N GLN A 259 -0.91 6.09 -18.73
CA GLN A 259 -1.34 7.50 -18.74
C GLN A 259 -2.15 7.86 -17.49
N TYR A 260 -3.08 7.01 -17.07
CA TYR A 260 -3.85 7.19 -15.83
C TYR A 260 -2.94 7.29 -14.61
N TYR A 261 -2.08 6.29 -14.39
CA TYR A 261 -1.18 6.26 -13.24
C TYR A 261 -0.08 7.35 -13.32
N SER A 262 0.30 7.81 -14.51
CA SER A 262 1.20 8.97 -14.63
C SER A 262 0.63 10.23 -13.98
N ILE A 263 -0.68 10.47 -14.11
CA ILE A 263 -1.34 11.61 -13.47
C ILE A 263 -1.45 11.40 -11.96
N VAL A 264 -1.72 10.16 -11.54
CA VAL A 264 -1.80 9.78 -10.12
C VAL A 264 -0.45 9.93 -9.43
N PHE A 265 0.64 9.46 -10.03
CA PHE A 265 2.00 9.58 -9.49
C PHE A 265 2.50 11.03 -9.52
N ASP A 266 2.17 11.79 -10.57
CA ASP A 266 2.45 13.23 -10.61
C ASP A 266 1.74 13.99 -9.48
N SER A 267 0.48 13.62 -9.20
CA SER A 267 -0.26 14.16 -8.06
C SER A 267 0.35 13.73 -6.72
N LEU A 268 0.71 12.46 -6.60
CA LEU A 268 1.28 11.91 -5.38
C LEU A 268 2.54 12.66 -4.94
N GLU A 269 3.40 12.99 -5.91
CA GLU A 269 4.61 13.74 -5.63
C GLU A 269 4.34 15.22 -5.33
N LYS A 270 3.47 15.87 -6.12
CA LYS A 270 3.35 17.34 -6.13
C LYS A 270 2.32 17.89 -5.15
N ASP A 271 1.29 17.12 -4.82
CA ASP A 271 0.19 17.63 -4.02
C ASP A 271 0.45 17.41 -2.54
N ASN A 272 0.71 18.51 -1.83
CA ASN A 272 0.84 18.51 -0.38
C ASN A 272 -0.53 18.83 0.25
N LEU A 273 -1.46 17.87 0.20
CA LEU A 273 -2.73 17.95 0.91
C LEU A 273 -2.49 17.63 2.40
N ASP A 274 -1.86 18.55 3.12
CA ASP A 274 -1.40 18.31 4.49
C ASP A 274 -2.52 18.58 5.51
N PHE A 275 -3.27 17.55 5.89
CA PHE A 275 -4.30 17.64 6.94
C PHE A 275 -3.76 17.35 8.36
N SER A 276 -2.47 17.00 8.47
CA SER A 276 -1.77 16.64 9.72
C SER A 276 -0.27 16.90 9.59
N VAL A 277 0.48 16.96 10.71
CA VAL A 277 1.94 17.13 10.72
C VAL A 277 2.61 15.85 10.18
N GLY A 278 2.81 15.72 8.86
CA GLY A 278 3.45 14.52 8.29
C GLY A 278 3.36 14.28 6.77
N GLY A 279 3.08 15.29 5.94
CA GLY A 279 2.76 15.13 4.51
C GLY A 279 3.70 14.28 3.65
N VAL A 280 4.99 14.19 3.97
CA VAL A 280 5.96 13.32 3.26
C VAL A 280 5.66 11.84 3.48
N ARG A 281 5.39 11.46 4.74
CA ARG A 281 5.17 10.08 5.19
C ARG A 281 3.97 9.40 4.51
N ARG A 282 2.95 10.17 4.14
CA ARG A 282 1.78 9.67 3.41
C ARG A 282 2.13 9.23 1.99
N LYS A 283 3.13 9.84 1.34
CA LYS A 283 3.40 9.59 -0.09
C LYS A 283 3.86 8.15 -0.34
N VAL A 284 4.72 7.62 0.52
CA VAL A 284 5.21 6.23 0.45
C VAL A 284 4.07 5.22 0.51
N LEU A 285 3.10 5.41 1.42
CA LEU A 285 1.94 4.52 1.57
C LEU A 285 1.12 4.43 0.28
N TRP A 286 0.89 5.59 -0.35
CA TRP A 286 0.15 5.68 -1.60
C TRP A 286 0.87 5.08 -2.77
N GLU A 287 2.17 5.31 -2.83
CA GLU A 287 2.99 4.70 -3.85
C GLU A 287 2.86 3.18 -3.78
N MET A 288 2.90 2.59 -2.58
CA MET A 288 2.72 1.14 -2.40
C MET A 288 1.30 0.67 -2.74
N TYR A 289 0.28 1.46 -2.41
CA TYR A 289 -1.10 1.18 -2.83
C TYR A 289 -1.24 1.13 -4.36
N PHE A 290 -0.75 2.14 -5.07
CA PHE A 290 -0.83 2.17 -6.53
C PHE A 290 0.13 1.19 -7.20
N ARG A 291 1.31 0.93 -6.63
CA ARG A 291 2.20 -0.18 -7.04
C ARG A 291 1.45 -1.51 -7.04
N ARG A 292 0.69 -1.81 -5.98
CA ARG A 292 -0.11 -3.05 -5.89
C ARG A 292 -1.21 -3.09 -6.95
N GLN A 293 -1.89 -1.97 -7.22
CA GLN A 293 -2.88 -1.92 -8.30
C GLN A 293 -2.24 -2.16 -9.68
N ILE A 294 -1.10 -1.54 -9.98
CA ILE A 294 -0.35 -1.76 -11.22
C ILE A 294 0.06 -3.23 -11.35
N CYS A 295 0.57 -3.84 -10.28
CA CYS A 295 0.91 -5.27 -10.26
C CYS A 295 -0.30 -6.14 -10.56
N LYS A 296 -1.46 -5.88 -9.95
CA LYS A 296 -2.70 -6.63 -10.20
C LYS A 296 -3.28 -6.45 -11.60
N LEU A 297 -2.95 -5.34 -12.23
CA LEU A 297 -3.38 -5.03 -13.58
C LEU A 297 -2.50 -5.75 -14.61
N VAL A 298 -1.17 -5.72 -14.44
CA VAL A 298 -0.20 -6.17 -15.46
C VAL A 298 0.31 -7.60 -15.25
N ALA A 299 0.48 -8.04 -14.00
CA ALA A 299 1.09 -9.35 -13.69
C ALA A 299 0.24 -10.57 -14.06
N PRO A 300 -1.10 -10.58 -13.88
CA PRO A 300 -1.91 -11.74 -14.27
C PRO A 300 -1.92 -11.93 -15.80
N GLY A 301 -1.64 -13.15 -16.26
CA GLY A 301 -1.71 -13.53 -17.67
C GLY A 301 -3.15 -13.56 -18.21
N GLY A 302 -3.33 -13.40 -19.53
CA GLY A 302 -4.63 -13.59 -20.17
C GLY A 302 -5.72 -12.62 -19.67
N THR A 303 -6.92 -13.15 -19.44
CA THR A 303 -8.09 -12.39 -18.97
C THR A 303 -8.23 -12.39 -17.45
N ASP A 304 -7.17 -12.65 -16.68
CA ASP A 304 -7.24 -12.85 -15.22
C ASP A 304 -6.77 -11.65 -14.39
N HIS A 305 -6.66 -10.45 -15.00
CA HIS A 305 -6.31 -9.22 -14.27
C HIS A 305 -7.37 -8.88 -13.22
N ILE A 306 -6.92 -8.46 -12.04
CA ILE A 306 -7.77 -8.28 -10.85
C ILE A 306 -8.31 -6.85 -10.75
N GLU A 307 -7.53 -5.87 -11.20
CA GLU A 307 -7.88 -4.44 -11.11
C GLU A 307 -8.62 -3.95 -12.36
N ARG A 308 -9.91 -4.32 -12.48
CA ARG A 308 -10.75 -4.10 -13.68
C ARG A 308 -11.55 -2.80 -13.66
N HIS A 309 -10.88 -1.65 -13.70
CA HIS A 309 -11.62 -0.39 -13.79
C HIS A 309 -12.40 -0.29 -15.12
N GLU A 310 -13.67 0.11 -15.02
CA GLU A 310 -14.56 0.43 -16.14
C GLU A 310 -15.04 1.88 -16.02
N THR A 311 -15.31 2.51 -17.16
CA THR A 311 -15.88 3.86 -17.20
C THR A 311 -17.32 3.88 -16.66
N PHE A 312 -17.79 5.06 -16.24
CA PHE A 312 -19.17 5.21 -15.76
C PHE A 312 -20.23 4.69 -16.74
N ALA A 313 -20.02 4.81 -18.05
CA ALA A 313 -20.98 4.35 -19.06
C ALA A 313 -21.29 2.85 -18.93
N HIS A 314 -20.25 2.01 -18.75
CA HIS A 314 -20.42 0.57 -18.55
C HIS A 314 -21.15 0.25 -17.25
N TRP A 315 -20.78 0.93 -16.16
CA TRP A 315 -21.46 0.78 -14.87
C TRP A 315 -22.93 1.20 -14.94
N GLN A 316 -23.22 2.28 -15.66
CA GLN A 316 -24.58 2.76 -15.85
C GLN A 316 -25.45 1.73 -16.57
N ASP A 317 -24.94 1.10 -17.62
CA ASP A 317 -25.68 0.08 -18.36
C ASP A 317 -25.93 -1.16 -17.49
N ARG A 318 -24.92 -1.64 -16.77
CA ARG A 318 -25.06 -2.76 -15.83
C ARG A 318 -26.10 -2.48 -14.76
N LEU A 319 -26.01 -1.34 -14.08
CA LEU A 319 -26.93 -1.00 -12.99
C LEU A 319 -28.38 -0.83 -13.46
N ARG A 320 -28.59 -0.26 -14.66
CA ARG A 320 -29.91 -0.18 -15.28
C ARG A 320 -30.50 -1.55 -15.60
N LEU A 321 -29.69 -2.49 -16.10
CA LEU A 321 -30.13 -3.86 -16.37
C LEU A 321 -30.63 -4.59 -15.12
N PHE A 322 -30.07 -4.28 -13.94
CA PHE A 322 -30.51 -4.84 -12.66
C PHE A 322 -31.64 -4.04 -11.98
N GLY A 323 -32.27 -3.13 -12.69
CA GLY A 323 -33.42 -2.37 -12.20
C GLY A 323 -33.04 -1.30 -11.17
N PHE A 324 -31.87 -0.69 -11.32
CA PHE A 324 -31.50 0.52 -10.61
C PHE A 324 -31.58 1.73 -11.53
N ARG A 325 -32.17 2.82 -11.02
CA ARG A 325 -32.27 4.10 -11.73
C ARG A 325 -31.26 5.10 -11.18
N HIS A 326 -30.58 5.80 -12.10
CA HIS A 326 -29.59 6.82 -11.75
C HIS A 326 -30.26 8.03 -11.08
N TYR A 327 -29.77 8.39 -9.89
CA TYR A 327 -30.22 9.51 -9.07
C TYR A 327 -29.19 10.64 -9.09
N ARG A 328 -29.64 11.82 -9.50
CA ARG A 328 -28.80 13.03 -9.53
C ARG A 328 -28.65 13.60 -8.13
N PHE A 329 -27.43 13.94 -7.76
CA PHE A 329 -27.15 14.74 -6.58
C PHE A 329 -26.05 15.76 -6.90
N LYS A 330 -25.93 16.79 -6.07
CA LYS A 330 -24.86 17.78 -6.16
C LYS A 330 -24.02 17.72 -4.88
N PRO A 331 -22.71 17.45 -4.96
CA PRO A 331 -21.88 17.30 -3.78
C PRO A 331 -21.44 18.69 -3.28
N LYS A 332 -22.33 19.40 -2.60
CA LYS A 332 -22.10 20.75 -2.05
C LYS A 332 -20.90 20.75 -1.09
N SER A 333 -20.84 19.75 -0.22
CA SER A 333 -19.76 19.58 0.75
C SER A 333 -18.40 19.40 0.06
N PHE A 334 -18.37 18.59 -1.01
CA PHE A 334 -17.16 18.41 -1.81
C PHE A 334 -16.79 19.66 -2.61
N ASN A 335 -17.76 20.40 -3.15
CA ASN A 335 -17.49 21.59 -3.96
C ASN A 335 -16.70 22.64 -3.18
N ASN A 336 -17.09 22.91 -1.93
CA ASN A 336 -16.40 23.87 -1.08
C ASN A 336 -14.98 23.36 -0.75
N PHE A 337 -14.87 22.09 -0.36
CA PHE A 337 -13.60 21.46 -0.04
C PHE A 337 -12.63 21.45 -1.23
N CYS A 338 -13.05 21.01 -2.41
CA CYS A 338 -12.22 20.93 -3.60
C CYS A 338 -11.65 22.30 -3.97
N ARG A 339 -12.48 23.35 -3.93
CA ARG A 339 -12.06 24.73 -4.26
C ARG A 339 -11.04 25.28 -3.28
N GLU A 340 -11.16 24.93 -2.01
CA GLU A 340 -10.34 25.49 -0.93
C GLU A 340 -9.06 24.68 -0.68
N GLN A 341 -9.12 23.36 -0.86
CA GLN A 341 -8.08 22.44 -0.42
C GLN A 341 -7.40 21.71 -1.58
N MET A 342 -7.99 21.62 -2.78
CA MET A 342 -7.47 20.82 -3.90
C MET A 342 -7.29 21.67 -5.18
N PRO A 343 -6.37 22.66 -5.21
CA PRO A 343 -6.27 23.65 -6.28
C PRO A 343 -5.89 23.06 -7.65
N GLU A 344 -5.14 21.95 -7.66
CA GLU A 344 -4.75 21.24 -8.90
C GLU A 344 -5.86 20.32 -9.45
N TYR A 345 -6.98 20.23 -8.74
CA TYR A 345 -8.12 19.41 -9.10
C TYR A 345 -9.32 20.26 -9.46
N SER A 346 -10.12 19.74 -10.38
CA SER A 346 -11.44 20.26 -10.69
C SER A 346 -12.44 19.13 -10.64
N TRP A 347 -13.70 19.46 -10.36
CA TRP A 347 -14.78 18.50 -10.54
C TRP A 347 -15.84 19.11 -11.44
N GLU A 348 -16.47 18.25 -12.23
CA GLU A 348 -17.58 18.62 -13.10
C GLU A 348 -18.75 17.68 -12.88
N GLU A 349 -19.94 18.16 -13.23
CA GLU A 349 -21.11 17.30 -13.30
C GLU A 349 -21.27 16.81 -14.73
N LYS A 350 -21.01 15.52 -14.96
CA LYS A 350 -21.19 14.85 -16.24
C LYS A 350 -22.33 13.86 -16.12
N ASP A 351 -23.25 13.80 -17.08
CA ASP A 351 -24.37 12.84 -17.10
C ASP A 351 -25.10 12.66 -15.74
N ARG A 352 -25.29 13.77 -15.00
CA ARG A 352 -25.96 13.85 -13.69
C ARG A 352 -25.19 13.26 -12.50
N HIS A 353 -23.87 13.08 -12.60
CA HIS A 353 -22.99 12.62 -11.53
C HIS A 353 -21.70 13.46 -11.45
N PRO A 354 -21.11 13.62 -10.26
CA PRO A 354 -19.80 14.28 -10.12
C PRO A 354 -18.65 13.41 -10.64
N VAL A 355 -17.73 14.04 -11.36
CA VAL A 355 -16.47 13.47 -11.85
C VAL A 355 -15.31 14.33 -11.35
N LEU A 356 -14.34 13.70 -10.68
CA LEU A 356 -13.07 14.34 -10.31
C LEU A 356 -12.13 14.29 -11.51
N THR A 357 -11.51 15.42 -11.80
CA THR A 357 -10.58 15.59 -12.92
C THR A 357 -9.29 16.26 -12.44
N ARG A 358 -8.18 15.90 -13.08
CA ARG A 358 -6.89 16.59 -12.94
C ARG A 358 -6.31 16.81 -14.33
N LYS A 359 -5.85 18.02 -14.64
CA LYS A 359 -5.39 18.39 -16.00
C LYS A 359 -6.42 18.01 -17.09
N ARG A 360 -7.72 18.15 -16.78
CA ARG A 360 -8.87 17.75 -17.63
C ARG A 360 -9.01 16.25 -17.92
N ILE A 361 -8.28 15.41 -17.21
CA ILE A 361 -8.38 13.95 -17.33
C ILE A 361 -9.25 13.43 -16.18
N PRO A 362 -10.32 12.67 -16.46
CA PRO A 362 -11.13 12.02 -15.43
C PRO A 362 -10.29 11.04 -14.61
N LEU A 363 -10.48 11.09 -13.29
CA LEU A 363 -9.82 10.17 -12.36
C LEU A 363 -10.84 9.29 -11.64
N LEU A 364 -11.92 9.90 -11.14
CA LEU A 364 -12.94 9.25 -10.32
C LEU A 364 -14.33 9.74 -10.69
N PHE A 365 -15.33 8.90 -10.49
CA PHE A 365 -16.73 9.30 -10.49
C PHE A 365 -17.42 8.87 -9.20
N SER A 366 -18.47 9.60 -8.83
CA SER A 366 -19.37 9.22 -7.73
C SER A 366 -20.81 9.29 -8.21
N SER A 367 -21.58 8.22 -8.05
CA SER A 367 -22.92 8.08 -8.62
C SER A 367 -23.90 7.53 -7.58
N ALA A 368 -25.17 7.89 -7.69
CA ALA A 368 -26.19 7.43 -6.75
C ALA A 368 -27.34 6.73 -7.50
N TRP A 369 -27.92 5.72 -6.88
CA TRP A 369 -28.82 4.77 -7.52
C TRP A 369 -29.96 4.41 -6.58
N LYS A 370 -31.18 4.32 -7.10
CA LYS A 370 -32.35 3.83 -6.35
C LYS A 370 -32.92 2.60 -7.04
N PRO A 371 -33.50 1.64 -6.31
CA PRO A 371 -34.31 0.59 -6.94
C PRO A 371 -35.41 1.21 -7.81
N ASP A 372 -35.63 0.65 -8.99
CA ASP A 372 -36.71 1.07 -9.89
C ASP A 372 -38.04 0.45 -9.41
N PRO A 373 -39.02 1.26 -8.97
CA PRO A 373 -40.33 0.77 -8.55
C PRO A 373 -41.03 -0.10 -9.61
N ALA A 374 -40.79 0.15 -10.90
CA ALA A 374 -41.41 -0.60 -11.99
C ALA A 374 -40.86 -2.03 -12.11
N GLN A 375 -39.63 -2.28 -11.65
CA GLN A 375 -38.95 -3.58 -11.75
C GLN A 375 -38.78 -4.29 -10.40
N LEU A 376 -39.42 -3.79 -9.34
CA LEU A 376 -39.41 -4.39 -8.00
C LEU A 376 -40.33 -5.63 -7.91
N ASN A 377 -41.31 -5.77 -8.82
CA ASN A 377 -42.29 -6.85 -8.83
C ASN A 377 -42.09 -7.87 -9.97
N SER A 378 -41.20 -7.60 -10.92
CA SER A 378 -40.76 -8.60 -11.89
C SER A 378 -39.72 -9.48 -11.22
N GLY A 379 -40.13 -10.66 -10.74
CA GLY A 379 -39.19 -11.69 -10.33
C GLY A 379 -38.26 -11.96 -11.51
N SER A 380 -36.99 -11.58 -11.39
CA SER A 380 -36.00 -12.03 -12.35
C SER A 380 -35.73 -13.50 -12.03
N ASP A 381 -36.50 -14.41 -12.64
CA ASP A 381 -36.20 -15.84 -12.69
C ASP A 381 -34.97 -16.08 -13.58
N MET A 382 -33.86 -15.40 -13.29
CA MET A 382 -32.57 -15.98 -13.62
C MET A 382 -32.32 -17.03 -12.54
N GLU A 383 -32.39 -18.31 -12.92
CA GLU A 383 -31.73 -19.36 -12.16
C GLU A 383 -30.26 -18.98 -12.03
N LEU A 384 -29.93 -18.26 -10.96
CA LEU A 384 -28.56 -17.98 -10.58
C LEU A 384 -27.99 -19.32 -10.15
N ASP A 385 -27.05 -19.84 -10.94
CA ASP A 385 -26.28 -21.02 -10.57
C ASP A 385 -25.77 -20.80 -9.14
N THR A 386 -26.29 -21.59 -8.21
CA THR A 386 -25.89 -21.55 -6.80
C THR A 386 -24.49 -22.13 -6.58
N GLY A 387 -23.74 -22.31 -7.67
CA GLY A 387 -22.31 -22.60 -7.71
C GLY A 387 -21.61 -22.09 -6.46
N ASN A 388 -21.11 -23.03 -5.67
CA ASN A 388 -20.46 -22.77 -4.42
C ASN A 388 -19.16 -22.02 -4.75
N TYR A 389 -19.15 -20.69 -4.61
CA TYR A 389 -17.96 -19.86 -4.88
C TYR A 389 -16.78 -20.22 -3.97
N SER A 390 -17.02 -21.01 -2.93
CA SER A 390 -16.02 -21.71 -2.14
C SER A 390 -15.09 -22.63 -2.95
N LYS A 391 -15.41 -22.98 -4.20
CA LYS A 391 -14.47 -23.68 -5.10
C LYS A 391 -13.50 -22.76 -5.86
N PHE A 392 -13.75 -21.44 -5.90
CA PHE A 392 -12.83 -20.48 -6.53
C PHE A 392 -11.72 -20.00 -5.58
N HIS A 393 -11.48 -20.71 -4.47
CA HIS A 393 -10.30 -20.52 -3.62
C HIS A 393 -8.98 -20.88 -4.31
N GLU A 394 -8.98 -21.35 -5.56
CA GLU A 394 -7.79 -21.88 -6.24
C GLU A 394 -6.67 -20.87 -6.57
N ASN A 395 -6.81 -19.58 -6.24
CA ASN A 395 -5.73 -18.61 -6.35
C ASN A 395 -5.68 -17.63 -5.17
N GLN A 396 -5.87 -18.11 -3.94
CA GLN A 396 -5.51 -17.31 -2.78
C GLN A 396 -3.99 -17.39 -2.55
N PRO A 397 -3.32 -16.28 -2.21
CA PRO A 397 -1.88 -16.27 -1.92
C PRO A 397 -1.46 -17.06 -0.66
N GLU A 398 -2.42 -17.60 0.09
CA GLU A 398 -2.18 -18.63 1.12
C GLU A 398 -2.24 -20.06 0.58
N ASP A 399 -2.50 -20.29 -0.72
CA ASP A 399 -2.40 -21.64 -1.31
C ASP A 399 -0.92 -22.06 -1.31
N PRO A 400 -0.55 -23.11 -0.54
CA PRO A 400 0.82 -23.62 -0.50
C PRO A 400 1.34 -24.04 -1.89
N ARG A 401 0.45 -24.26 -2.85
CA ARG A 401 0.77 -24.63 -4.25
C ARG A 401 1.44 -23.52 -5.04
N ILE A 402 1.10 -22.24 -4.79
CA ILE A 402 1.75 -21.09 -5.45
C ILE A 402 3.20 -20.94 -4.98
N MET A 403 3.49 -21.33 -3.74
CA MET A 403 4.85 -21.29 -3.16
C MET A 403 5.74 -22.45 -3.60
N THR A 404 5.16 -23.51 -4.17
CA THR A 404 5.84 -24.78 -4.48
C THR A 404 6.05 -25.04 -5.97
N GLU A 405 5.42 -24.26 -6.87
CA GLU A 405 5.80 -24.30 -8.29
C GLU A 405 7.23 -23.77 -8.46
N GLU A 406 8.11 -24.65 -8.94
CA GLU A 406 9.51 -24.33 -9.25
C GLU A 406 9.55 -23.41 -10.48
N ILE A 407 9.59 -22.10 -10.24
CA ILE A 407 9.76 -21.10 -11.30
C ILE A 407 11.25 -21.03 -11.63
N ALA A 408 11.64 -21.64 -12.75
CA ALA A 408 13.00 -21.57 -13.26
C ALA A 408 13.29 -20.16 -13.81
N TRP A 409 14.17 -19.41 -13.15
CA TRP A 409 14.63 -18.11 -13.65
C TRP A 409 15.60 -18.32 -14.81
N SER A 410 15.62 -17.39 -15.77
CA SER A 410 16.59 -17.43 -16.87
C SER A 410 17.99 -17.10 -16.37
N GLU A 411 18.95 -18.01 -16.50
CA GLU A 411 20.35 -17.77 -16.09
C GLU A 411 21.04 -16.64 -16.86
N LYS A 412 20.47 -16.22 -18.00
CA LYS A 412 21.04 -15.20 -18.89
C LYS A 412 20.50 -13.79 -18.66
N CYS A 413 19.29 -13.66 -18.10
CA CYS A 413 18.58 -12.39 -18.02
C CYS A 413 18.81 -11.71 -16.66
N PHE A 414 19.90 -10.93 -16.57
CA PHE A 414 20.33 -10.36 -15.29
C PHE A 414 19.37 -9.30 -14.75
N SER A 415 18.92 -8.38 -15.61
CA SER A 415 18.04 -7.26 -15.22
C SER A 415 16.66 -7.75 -14.80
N ILE A 416 16.10 -8.68 -15.57
CA ILE A 416 14.85 -9.39 -15.24
C ILE A 416 14.97 -10.06 -13.88
N ASN A 417 16.04 -10.84 -13.65
CA ASN A 417 16.21 -11.57 -12.39
C ASN A 417 16.41 -10.63 -11.20
N GLN A 418 17.11 -9.52 -11.38
CA GLN A 418 17.31 -8.54 -10.31
C GLN A 418 15.99 -7.87 -9.90
N ILE A 419 15.12 -7.54 -10.86
CA ILE A 419 13.77 -7.02 -10.59
C ILE A 419 12.92 -8.08 -9.89
N ALA A 420 12.96 -9.34 -10.36
CA ALA A 420 12.24 -10.46 -9.76
C ALA A 420 12.66 -10.67 -8.30
N ALA A 421 13.97 -10.71 -8.06
CA ALA A 421 14.57 -10.82 -6.73
C ALA A 421 14.10 -9.70 -5.80
N SER A 422 14.14 -8.46 -6.28
CA SER A 422 13.71 -7.29 -5.51
C SER A 422 12.22 -7.37 -5.12
N ALA A 423 11.38 -7.81 -6.05
CA ALA A 423 9.94 -7.96 -5.85
C ALA A 423 9.60 -9.05 -4.80
N GLU A 424 10.26 -10.21 -4.90
CA GLU A 424 10.07 -11.29 -3.92
C GLU A 424 10.59 -10.92 -2.53
N ILE A 425 11.77 -10.31 -2.44
CA ILE A 425 12.33 -9.84 -1.18
C ILE A 425 11.38 -8.83 -0.54
N TYR A 426 10.87 -7.85 -1.31
CA TYR A 426 9.90 -6.89 -0.79
C TYR A 426 8.67 -7.58 -0.17
N ASP A 427 8.11 -8.59 -0.85
CA ASP A 427 6.95 -9.33 -0.35
C ASP A 427 7.26 -10.10 0.96
N ILE A 428 8.49 -10.61 1.11
CA ILE A 428 8.97 -11.25 2.34
C ILE A 428 9.10 -10.21 3.47
N LEU A 429 9.70 -9.04 3.19
CA LEU A 429 9.90 -7.99 4.17
C LEU A 429 8.57 -7.38 4.64
N GLU A 430 7.64 -7.07 3.72
CA GLU A 430 6.31 -6.55 4.05
C GLU A 430 5.61 -7.44 5.07
N TYR A 431 5.58 -8.75 4.81
CA TYR A 431 4.92 -9.70 5.69
C TYR A 431 5.64 -9.85 7.04
N THR A 432 6.98 -10.01 7.01
CA THR A 432 7.79 -10.24 8.21
C THR A 432 7.75 -9.04 9.15
N CYS A 433 7.91 -7.82 8.62
CA CYS A 433 7.87 -6.61 9.42
C CYS A 433 6.48 -6.36 10.02
N ASN A 434 5.39 -6.65 9.30
CA ASN A 434 4.05 -6.47 9.86
C ASN A 434 3.75 -7.48 10.98
N VAL A 435 4.10 -8.76 10.78
CA VAL A 435 3.86 -9.82 11.79
C VAL A 435 4.65 -9.57 13.08
N HIS A 436 5.91 -9.15 12.96
CA HIS A 436 6.81 -8.94 14.09
C HIS A 436 6.88 -7.48 14.56
N ASN A 437 6.03 -6.61 14.00
CA ASN A 437 5.98 -5.19 14.30
C ASN A 437 7.34 -4.47 14.18
N LEU A 438 8.18 -4.89 13.24
CA LEU A 438 9.53 -4.34 13.04
C LEU A 438 9.42 -2.98 12.37
N PRO A 439 10.10 -1.91 12.84
CA PRO A 439 9.98 -0.57 12.28
C PRO A 439 10.40 -0.49 10.80
N LEU A 440 11.50 -1.16 10.42
CA LEU A 440 11.95 -1.18 9.02
C LEU A 440 12.80 -2.41 8.71
N ALA A 441 12.88 -2.75 7.44
CA ALA A 441 13.86 -3.70 6.92
C ALA A 441 14.52 -3.18 5.63
N LEU A 442 15.84 -3.31 5.56
CA LEU A 442 16.65 -2.94 4.42
C LEU A 442 17.09 -4.17 3.64
N THR A 443 17.24 -4.00 2.33
CA THR A 443 17.89 -4.98 1.47
C THR A 443 19.17 -4.41 0.91
N TRP A 444 20.27 -5.09 1.16
CA TRP A 444 21.57 -4.78 0.60
C TRP A 444 21.94 -5.80 -0.49
N ILE A 445 22.61 -5.33 -1.55
CA ILE A 445 23.10 -6.15 -2.65
C ILE A 445 24.61 -6.00 -2.80
N SER A 446 25.31 -7.12 -3.05
CA SER A 446 26.72 -7.15 -3.42
C SER A 446 26.89 -7.98 -4.70
N ASP A 447 27.41 -7.36 -5.77
CA ASP A 447 27.77 -8.05 -7.00
C ASP A 447 29.22 -8.54 -6.92
N ARG A 448 29.44 -9.85 -7.06
CA ARG A 448 30.77 -10.46 -7.04
C ARG A 448 31.67 -10.00 -8.20
N ARG A 449 31.14 -9.32 -9.22
CA ARG A 449 31.95 -8.71 -10.31
C ARG A 449 32.60 -7.38 -9.93
N ASP A 450 32.07 -6.67 -8.93
CA ASP A 450 32.64 -5.39 -8.49
C ASP A 450 34.03 -5.57 -7.82
N TYR A 451 34.41 -6.83 -7.53
CA TYR A 451 35.72 -7.23 -7.01
C TYR A 451 36.61 -7.74 -8.17
N ILE A 452 37.34 -6.83 -8.82
CA ILE A 452 38.40 -7.20 -9.78
C ILE A 452 39.79 -7.08 -9.14
N ILE A 453 39.87 -6.40 -7.98
CA ILE A 453 41.13 -6.09 -7.30
C ILE A 453 41.30 -7.00 -6.08
N VAL A 454 42.38 -7.78 -6.09
CA VAL A 454 42.84 -8.60 -4.95
C VAL A 454 43.03 -7.70 -3.72
N ASN A 455 42.42 -8.07 -2.59
CA ASN A 455 42.41 -7.36 -1.29
C ASN A 455 41.42 -6.18 -1.12
N SER A 456 40.45 -6.01 -2.02
CA SER A 456 39.32 -5.08 -1.76
C SER A 456 38.19 -5.78 -1.00
N LYS A 457 37.63 -5.12 0.02
CA LYS A 457 36.42 -5.59 0.72
C LYS A 457 35.22 -5.54 -0.22
N ARG A 458 34.30 -6.52 -0.12
CA ARG A 458 33.04 -6.49 -0.87
C ARG A 458 32.22 -5.28 -0.45
N LYS A 459 31.51 -4.67 -1.40
CA LYS A 459 30.64 -3.51 -1.17
C LYS A 459 29.18 -3.92 -1.20
N LEU A 460 28.41 -3.35 -0.29
CA LEU A 460 26.97 -3.52 -0.16
C LEU A 460 26.30 -2.20 -0.49
N ARG A 461 25.35 -2.23 -1.42
CA ARG A 461 24.52 -1.06 -1.78
C ARG A 461 23.07 -1.37 -1.46
N ILE A 462 22.30 -0.37 -1.08
CA ILE A 462 20.88 -0.58 -0.80
C ILE A 462 20.11 -0.85 -2.10
N VAL A 463 19.08 -1.69 -2.02
CA VAL A 463 18.10 -1.93 -3.08
C VAL A 463 16.77 -1.32 -2.62
N GLU A 464 16.55 -0.04 -2.93
CA GLU A 464 15.38 0.72 -2.45
C GLU A 464 14.04 0.04 -2.78
N SER A 465 13.90 -0.56 -3.97
CA SER A 465 12.70 -1.29 -4.40
C SER A 465 12.41 -2.56 -3.59
N ALA A 466 13.38 -3.01 -2.80
CA ALA A 466 13.33 -4.18 -1.94
C ALA A 466 13.49 -3.81 -0.45
N CYS A 467 13.31 -2.54 -0.06
CA CYS A 467 13.23 -2.14 1.35
C CYS A 467 11.77 -2.01 1.79
N TYR A 468 11.48 -2.22 3.07
CA TYR A 468 10.14 -2.06 3.63
C TYR A 468 10.14 -1.16 4.87
N LEU A 469 9.19 -0.23 4.91
CA LEU A 469 8.98 0.71 6.01
C LEU A 469 7.63 0.38 6.68
N ASN A 470 7.70 -0.19 7.88
CA ASN A 470 6.52 -0.38 8.75
C ASN A 470 6.28 0.83 9.67
N ASP A 471 7.35 1.58 9.91
CA ASP A 471 7.32 2.94 10.42
C ASP A 471 7.82 3.89 9.32
N ILE A 472 6.88 4.61 8.73
CA ILE A 472 7.11 5.61 7.69
C ILE A 472 7.96 6.80 8.15
N THR A 473 8.15 6.99 9.47
CA THR A 473 9.06 8.03 9.97
C THR A 473 10.53 7.73 9.63
N MET A 474 10.84 6.49 9.25
CA MET A 474 12.18 6.02 8.91
C MET A 474 12.59 6.28 7.46
N GLU A 475 11.76 6.93 6.64
CA GLU A 475 12.05 7.21 5.23
C GLU A 475 13.39 7.94 5.04
N GLY A 476 13.68 8.95 5.88
CA GLY A 476 14.93 9.71 5.81
C GLY A 476 16.17 8.85 6.09
N PHE A 477 16.05 7.81 6.93
CA PHE A 477 17.13 6.85 7.18
C PHE A 477 17.42 6.00 5.94
N VAL A 478 16.38 5.52 5.25
CA VAL A 478 16.54 4.77 3.99
C VAL A 478 17.19 5.64 2.91
N GLU A 479 16.79 6.92 2.80
CA GLU A 479 17.43 7.88 1.89
C GLU A 479 18.91 8.13 2.22
N ALA A 480 19.28 8.14 3.50
CA ALA A 480 20.68 8.24 3.93
C ALA A 480 21.48 7.00 3.52
N CYS A 481 20.93 5.80 3.75
CA CYS A 481 21.51 4.54 3.29
C CYS A 481 21.66 4.47 1.76
N GLY A 482 20.79 5.13 0.99
CA GLY A 482 20.89 5.26 -0.47
C GLY A 482 22.12 6.04 -0.97
N LYS A 483 22.71 6.90 -0.13
CA LYS A 483 23.82 7.78 -0.51
C LYS A 483 25.20 7.16 -0.30
N HIS A 484 25.29 6.09 0.50
CA HIS A 484 26.54 5.47 0.89
C HIS A 484 26.50 3.95 0.75
N HIS A 485 27.66 3.33 0.54
CA HIS A 485 27.78 1.87 0.55
C HIS A 485 28.34 1.42 1.89
N LEU A 486 28.00 0.19 2.29
CA LEU A 486 28.70 -0.52 3.35
C LEU A 486 29.84 -1.35 2.75
N GLU A 487 30.90 -1.53 3.53
CA GLU A 487 31.92 -2.52 3.25
C GLU A 487 31.65 -3.81 4.05
N GLU A 488 32.18 -4.91 3.53
CA GLU A 488 32.26 -6.17 4.27
C GLU A 488 32.89 -5.98 5.66
N GLY A 489 32.20 -6.49 6.68
CA GLY A 489 32.52 -6.31 8.08
C GLY A 489 31.91 -5.07 8.75
N GLN A 490 31.28 -4.15 8.03
CA GLN A 490 30.61 -2.98 8.61
C GLN A 490 29.14 -3.24 8.96
N GLY A 491 28.69 -2.75 10.11
CA GLY A 491 27.31 -2.91 10.59
C GLY A 491 26.91 -4.37 10.77
N ALA A 492 25.60 -4.63 10.92
CA ALA A 492 25.10 -6.00 10.93
C ALA A 492 25.15 -6.60 9.51
N ALA A 493 24.80 -5.83 8.48
CA ALA A 493 24.75 -6.31 7.11
C ALA A 493 26.12 -6.74 6.54
N GLY A 494 27.16 -5.92 6.72
CA GLY A 494 28.51 -6.24 6.26
C GLY A 494 29.13 -7.41 7.01
N LYS A 495 28.82 -7.56 8.31
CA LYS A 495 29.26 -8.73 9.11
C LYS A 495 28.56 -10.01 8.68
N ALA A 496 27.24 -9.97 8.38
CA ALA A 496 26.50 -11.10 7.83
C ALA A 496 27.07 -11.56 6.47
N LEU A 497 27.47 -10.61 5.62
CA LEU A 497 28.16 -10.92 4.36
C LEU A 497 29.52 -11.58 4.60
N GLN A 498 30.29 -11.10 5.58
CA GLN A 498 31.62 -11.61 5.93
C GLN A 498 31.57 -13.02 6.52
N SER A 499 30.65 -13.26 7.46
CA SER A 499 30.51 -14.54 8.16
C SER A 499 29.75 -15.59 7.36
N ASN A 500 29.16 -15.21 6.21
CA ASN A 500 28.30 -16.06 5.40
C ASN A 500 27.09 -16.61 6.18
N GLY A 501 26.42 -15.74 6.96
CA GLY A 501 25.32 -16.17 7.81
C GLY A 501 24.56 -15.03 8.46
N MET A 502 23.87 -15.33 9.56
CA MET A 502 23.18 -14.33 10.37
C MET A 502 24.16 -13.53 11.23
N HIS A 503 23.91 -12.24 11.42
CA HIS A 503 24.59 -11.42 12.42
C HIS A 503 23.60 -10.55 13.20
N PHE A 504 23.70 -10.54 14.53
CA PHE A 504 22.88 -9.71 15.39
C PHE A 504 23.73 -8.66 16.10
N ASN A 505 23.28 -7.42 16.04
CA ASN A 505 23.82 -6.31 16.82
C ASN A 505 22.77 -5.83 17.84
N PRO A 506 23.01 -6.03 19.15
CA PRO A 506 22.07 -5.64 20.19
C PRO A 506 22.04 -4.12 20.45
N VAL A 507 23.11 -3.39 20.11
CA VAL A 507 23.23 -1.94 20.37
C VAL A 507 24.00 -1.27 19.23
N VAL A 508 23.29 -0.88 18.17
CA VAL A 508 23.87 -0.21 16.99
C VAL A 508 24.52 1.12 17.35
N SER A 509 23.98 1.84 18.33
CA SER A 509 24.50 3.13 18.79
C SER A 509 25.87 3.06 19.48
N GLU A 510 26.35 1.87 19.85
CA GLU A 510 27.68 1.68 20.45
C GLU A 510 28.80 1.48 19.41
N LEU A 511 28.45 1.38 18.12
CA LEU A 511 29.43 1.23 17.05
C LEU A 511 30.21 2.53 16.81
N SER A 512 31.44 2.40 16.34
CA SER A 512 32.17 3.53 15.78
C SER A 512 31.71 3.83 14.36
N VAL A 513 32.00 5.03 13.85
CA VAL A 513 31.73 5.38 12.44
C VAL A 513 32.48 4.46 11.46
N ASP A 514 33.65 3.97 11.86
CA ASP A 514 34.44 3.02 11.06
C ASP A 514 33.76 1.64 11.00
N ASP A 515 33.15 1.22 12.11
CA ASP A 515 32.40 -0.02 12.20
C ASP A 515 31.03 0.08 11.53
N TYR A 516 30.41 1.26 11.53
CA TYR A 516 29.12 1.49 10.89
C TYR A 516 28.93 2.97 10.54
N PRO A 517 28.94 3.31 9.24
CA PRO A 517 28.92 4.70 8.79
C PRO A 517 27.60 5.43 9.08
N PHE A 518 26.51 4.69 9.34
CA PHE A 518 25.19 5.25 9.62
C PHE A 518 24.87 5.35 11.12
N VAL A 519 25.87 5.26 12.01
CA VAL A 519 25.64 5.24 13.46
C VAL A 519 24.89 6.48 13.96
N TYR A 520 25.22 7.66 13.42
CA TYR A 520 24.52 8.91 13.78
C TYR A 520 23.10 8.92 13.24
N ASP A 521 22.88 8.51 11.99
CA ASP A 521 21.53 8.39 11.44
C ASP A 521 20.70 7.41 12.28
N THR A 522 21.23 6.24 12.65
CA THR A 522 20.48 5.31 13.51
C THR A 522 20.10 5.92 14.86
N TRP A 523 20.93 6.79 15.43
CA TRP A 523 20.58 7.50 16.66
C TRP A 523 19.47 8.54 16.42
N ASP A 524 19.60 9.36 15.39
CA ASP A 524 18.60 10.40 15.06
C ASP A 524 17.22 9.80 14.80
N PHE A 525 17.17 8.59 14.24
CA PHE A 525 15.94 7.84 13.97
C PHE A 525 15.54 6.87 15.09
N GLY A 526 16.26 6.81 16.21
CA GLY A 526 15.89 5.99 17.39
C GLY A 526 16.01 4.47 17.16
N LEU A 527 16.89 4.05 16.25
CA LEU A 527 17.15 2.64 15.93
C LEU A 527 18.24 2.09 16.85
N HIS A 528 17.91 1.05 17.62
CA HIS A 528 18.79 0.55 18.68
C HIS A 528 19.41 -0.81 18.41
N ALA A 529 18.72 -1.73 17.76
CA ALA A 529 19.21 -3.08 17.50
C ALA A 529 18.88 -3.51 16.07
N ALA A 530 19.75 -4.33 15.47
CA ALA A 530 19.59 -4.82 14.12
C ALA A 530 20.04 -6.28 13.98
N VAL A 531 19.29 -7.08 13.23
CA VAL A 531 19.68 -8.44 12.84
C VAL A 531 19.73 -8.53 11.32
N SER A 532 20.78 -9.15 10.78
CA SER A 532 20.99 -9.32 9.35
C SER A 532 21.09 -10.77 8.96
N PHE A 533 20.52 -11.12 7.80
CA PHE A 533 20.55 -12.47 7.21
C PHE A 533 21.10 -12.39 5.80
N LYS A 534 22.13 -13.19 5.51
CA LYS A 534 22.58 -13.39 4.13
C LYS A 534 21.61 -14.31 3.39
N LEU A 535 21.23 -13.88 2.20
CA LEU A 535 20.32 -14.57 1.30
C LEU A 535 20.99 -14.76 -0.07
N GLU A 536 20.94 -15.99 -0.59
CA GLU A 536 21.45 -16.33 -1.92
C GLU A 536 20.31 -16.85 -2.79
N ASN A 537 20.25 -16.42 -4.04
CA ASN A 537 19.33 -16.99 -5.01
C ASN A 537 20.04 -18.07 -5.84
N ILE A 538 19.44 -19.25 -5.94
CA ILE A 538 20.05 -20.40 -6.64
C ILE A 538 20.31 -20.13 -8.13
N HIS A 539 19.55 -19.20 -8.73
CA HIS A 539 19.70 -18.79 -10.13
C HIS A 539 20.60 -17.55 -10.31
N MET A 540 20.93 -16.82 -9.23
CA MET A 540 21.81 -15.64 -9.26
C MET A 540 23.06 -15.82 -8.41
N ASN A 541 23.86 -16.86 -8.70
CA ASN A 541 25.06 -17.21 -7.93
C ASN A 541 26.18 -16.13 -7.87
N ARG A 542 26.03 -15.04 -8.62
CA ARG A 542 26.96 -13.90 -8.67
C ARG A 542 26.59 -12.76 -7.72
N VAL A 543 25.38 -12.80 -7.15
CA VAL A 543 24.82 -11.70 -6.37
C VAL A 543 24.50 -12.20 -4.98
N ASP A 544 25.05 -11.55 -3.97
CA ASP A 544 24.72 -11.78 -2.57
C ASP A 544 23.70 -10.72 -2.12
N TYR A 545 22.62 -11.16 -1.46
CA TYR A 545 21.66 -10.27 -0.81
C TYR A 545 21.84 -10.35 0.70
N VAL A 546 21.64 -9.24 1.40
CA VAL A 546 21.60 -9.20 2.87
C VAL A 546 20.35 -8.45 3.31
N LEU A 547 19.51 -9.13 4.09
CA LEU A 547 18.30 -8.55 4.68
C LEU A 547 18.63 -8.06 6.09
N GLU A 548 18.49 -6.77 6.35
CA GLU A 548 18.76 -6.17 7.66
C GLU A 548 17.45 -5.67 8.27
N PHE A 549 17.06 -6.27 9.39
CA PHE A 549 15.87 -5.95 10.17
C PHE A 549 16.25 -5.14 11.40
N PHE A 550 15.61 -3.99 11.59
CA PHE A 550 15.74 -3.22 12.82
C PHE A 550 14.66 -3.66 13.81
N LEU A 551 15.02 -3.84 15.07
CA LEU A 551 14.13 -4.32 16.12
C LEU A 551 13.40 -3.13 16.79
N PRO A 552 12.19 -3.34 17.36
CA PRO A 552 11.46 -2.30 18.06
C PRO A 552 12.24 -1.70 19.24
N ALA A 553 12.15 -0.38 19.44
CA ALA A 553 12.88 0.33 20.49
C ALA A 553 12.42 -0.05 21.91
N GLU A 554 11.20 -0.58 22.03
CA GLU A 554 10.63 -1.05 23.29
C GLU A 554 11.28 -2.36 23.76
N THR A 555 11.86 -3.14 22.84
CA THR A 555 12.50 -4.42 23.14
C THR A 555 13.87 -4.19 23.76
N LYS A 556 13.97 -4.37 25.09
CA LYS A 556 15.18 -4.07 25.86
C LYS A 556 15.86 -5.31 26.44
N GLU A 557 15.11 -6.39 26.64
CA GLU A 557 15.67 -7.60 27.23
C GLU A 557 16.25 -8.53 26.16
N VAL A 558 17.40 -9.15 26.46
CA VAL A 558 18.09 -10.10 25.57
C VAL A 558 17.19 -11.30 25.24
N SER A 559 16.38 -11.75 26.19
CA SER A 559 15.37 -12.80 26.02
C SER A 559 14.32 -12.44 24.97
N GLU A 560 13.85 -11.19 24.94
CA GLU A 560 12.87 -10.71 23.98
C GLU A 560 13.51 -10.55 22.58
N HIS A 561 14.74 -10.03 22.49
CA HIS A 561 15.50 -10.01 21.23
C HIS A 561 15.64 -11.41 20.65
N LYS A 562 15.97 -12.41 21.49
CA LYS A 562 16.08 -13.80 21.05
C LYS A 562 14.79 -14.34 20.46
N LEU A 563 13.67 -14.19 21.17
CA LEU A 563 12.36 -14.65 20.68
C LEU A 563 11.98 -13.98 19.35
N LEU A 564 12.29 -12.69 19.20
CA LEU A 564 12.02 -11.94 17.99
C LEU A 564 12.88 -12.44 16.81
N ILE A 565 14.18 -12.65 17.04
CA ILE A 565 15.11 -13.19 16.04
C ILE A 565 14.71 -14.60 15.62
N ASP A 566 14.32 -15.47 16.57
CA ASP A 566 13.84 -16.82 16.29
C ASP A 566 12.55 -16.78 15.46
N GLY A 567 11.65 -15.83 15.78
CA GLY A 567 10.44 -15.55 15.02
C GLY A 567 10.73 -15.13 13.57
N ILE A 568 11.61 -14.14 13.38
CA ILE A 568 12.05 -13.67 12.05
C ILE A 568 12.68 -14.82 11.26
N SER A 569 13.58 -15.58 11.90
CA SER A 569 14.28 -16.72 11.29
C SER A 569 13.31 -17.78 10.80
N SER A 570 12.37 -18.19 11.66
CA SER A 570 11.30 -19.12 11.33
C SER A 570 10.44 -18.60 10.18
N MET A 571 10.14 -17.30 10.20
CA MET A 571 9.35 -16.66 9.16
C MET A 571 10.06 -16.67 7.81
N LEU A 572 11.34 -16.29 7.75
CA LEU A 572 12.15 -16.33 6.54
C LEU A 572 12.25 -17.76 5.99
N GLN A 573 12.44 -18.76 6.85
CA GLN A 573 12.50 -20.17 6.44
C GLN A 573 11.17 -20.68 5.90
N LYS A 574 10.05 -20.33 6.53
CA LYS A 574 8.71 -20.71 6.08
C LYS A 574 8.32 -20.00 4.79
N ASN A 575 8.83 -18.78 4.60
CA ASN A 575 8.32 -17.89 3.58
C ASN A 575 9.17 -17.76 2.32
N ARG A 576 10.42 -18.22 2.37
CA ARG A 576 11.28 -18.27 1.20
C ARG A 576 10.69 -19.23 0.16
N ARG A 577 10.76 -18.83 -1.12
CA ARG A 577 10.56 -19.78 -2.22
C ARG A 577 11.78 -20.71 -2.31
N ASN A 578 11.62 -21.85 -2.99
CA ASN A 578 12.70 -22.81 -3.21
C ASN A 578 13.92 -22.20 -3.93
N SER A 579 13.73 -21.07 -4.61
CA SER A 579 14.78 -20.29 -5.27
C SER A 579 15.76 -19.59 -4.33
N TRP A 580 15.46 -19.52 -3.03
CA TRP A 580 16.26 -18.77 -2.05
C TRP A 580 16.88 -19.67 -0.99
N VAL A 581 18.13 -19.42 -0.65
CA VAL A 581 18.90 -20.07 0.42
C VAL A 581 19.30 -19.03 1.46
N ILE A 582 18.98 -19.30 2.72
CA ILE A 582 19.40 -18.44 3.86
C ILE A 582 20.68 -19.06 4.42
N SER A 583 21.80 -18.35 4.29
CA SER A 583 23.10 -18.87 4.71
C SER A 583 23.17 -19.00 6.24
N GLY A 584 23.82 -20.07 6.72
CA GLY A 584 23.98 -20.32 8.16
C GLY A 584 22.77 -20.95 8.87
N MET A 585 21.74 -21.38 8.13
CA MET A 585 20.53 -22.02 8.67
C MET A 585 20.20 -23.38 8.01
N GLU A 586 21.22 -24.06 7.45
CA GLU A 586 21.04 -25.25 6.61
C GLU A 586 20.88 -26.58 7.38
N SER A 587 20.97 -26.58 8.72
CA SER A 587 20.70 -27.74 9.57
C SER A 587 19.65 -27.42 10.65
N SER A 588 18.77 -28.38 10.92
CA SER A 588 17.69 -28.34 11.91
C SER A 588 18.18 -28.35 13.38
N ASP A 589 19.33 -27.76 13.65
CA ASP A 589 19.89 -27.64 14.99
C ASP A 589 19.59 -26.24 15.52
N GLU A 590 19.10 -26.17 16.76
CA GLU A 590 18.79 -24.93 17.47
C GLU A 590 19.89 -23.89 17.26
N VAL A 591 19.48 -22.64 16.96
CA VAL A 591 20.39 -21.50 16.82
C VAL A 591 21.24 -21.39 18.08
N ASN A 592 22.50 -21.83 17.99
CA ASN A 592 23.42 -21.81 19.12
C ASN A 592 23.92 -20.37 19.34
N MET A 593 23.15 -19.62 20.14
CA MET A 593 23.38 -18.21 20.43
C MET A 593 24.69 -17.92 21.17
N ASP A 594 25.34 -18.93 21.75
CA ASP A 594 26.61 -18.75 22.47
C ASP A 594 27.78 -18.36 21.55
N SER A 595 27.64 -18.60 20.24
CA SER A 595 28.59 -18.13 19.21
C SER A 595 28.20 -16.80 18.55
N VAL A 596 27.00 -16.27 18.83
CA VAL A 596 26.41 -15.08 18.19
C VAL A 596 26.52 -13.84 19.08
N VAL A 597 26.57 -14.03 20.41
CA VAL A 597 26.80 -12.94 21.37
C VAL A 597 28.31 -12.75 21.54
N GLY A 598 28.87 -11.71 20.92
CA GLY A 598 30.19 -11.23 21.28
C GLY A 598 30.22 -10.92 22.78
N THR A 599 31.12 -11.60 23.50
CA THR A 599 31.43 -11.50 24.94
C THR A 599 30.76 -10.35 25.72
N GLU A 600 29.98 -10.74 26.73
CA GLU A 600 29.31 -9.89 27.73
C GLU A 600 30.17 -8.71 28.20
N GLY A 601 29.76 -7.50 27.81
CA GLY A 601 30.09 -6.25 28.48
C GLY A 601 28.82 -5.68 29.08
N ALA A 602 28.81 -5.40 30.39
CA ALA A 602 27.66 -4.85 31.10
C ALA A 602 27.08 -3.63 30.38
N ILE A 603 25.75 -3.63 30.16
CA ILE A 603 24.98 -2.53 29.61
C ILE A 603 25.24 -1.27 30.45
N SER A 604 26.03 -0.35 29.92
CA SER A 604 26.30 0.95 30.51
C SER A 604 25.86 2.02 29.55
N VAL A 605 24.71 2.64 29.87
CA VAL A 605 24.18 3.78 29.12
C VAL A 605 25.18 4.93 29.25
N ARG A 606 26.03 5.15 28.24
CA ARG A 606 26.84 6.37 28.15
C ARG A 606 25.99 7.52 27.64
N SER A 607 26.08 8.65 28.34
CA SER A 607 25.48 9.92 27.93
C SER A 607 26.20 10.51 26.69
N PRO A 608 25.54 11.42 25.94
CA PRO A 608 26.10 12.03 24.73
C PRO A 608 27.47 12.69 24.98
N PRO A 609 28.36 12.78 23.96
CA PRO A 609 29.43 13.76 24.01
C PRO A 609 28.81 15.17 24.04
N ALA A 610 29.31 16.02 24.94
CA ALA A 610 28.78 17.36 25.17
C ALA A 610 28.70 18.18 23.87
N SER A 611 27.48 18.39 23.37
CA SER A 611 27.18 19.42 22.39
C SER A 611 27.13 20.78 23.09
N LEU A 612 27.58 21.79 22.35
CA LEU A 612 27.60 23.20 22.73
C LEU A 612 26.29 23.67 23.38
N ASP A 613 26.50 24.47 24.41
CA ASP A 613 25.56 24.96 25.40
C ASP A 613 24.38 25.78 24.81
N ASN A 614 23.20 25.48 25.38
CA ASN A 614 22.03 26.33 25.64
C ASN A 614 21.14 26.90 24.52
N GLY A 615 19.96 26.27 24.40
CA GLY A 615 18.69 26.93 24.15
C GLY A 615 17.57 26.22 24.93
N SER A 616 16.98 26.89 25.92
CA SER A 616 15.95 26.37 26.84
C SER A 616 14.68 25.88 26.14
N PHE A 617 14.19 24.69 26.53
CA PHE A 617 12.87 24.16 26.20
C PHE A 617 11.74 24.96 26.86
N ASN A 618 10.66 25.24 26.12
CA ASN A 618 9.35 25.56 26.69
C ASN A 618 8.32 24.52 26.22
N GLU A 619 7.33 24.25 27.09
CA GLU A 619 6.21 23.33 26.88
C GLU A 619 5.31 23.79 25.73
N ASP A 620 5.73 23.53 24.49
CA ASP A 620 4.91 23.33 23.30
C ASP A 620 5.88 22.88 22.20
N GLY A 621 5.90 21.57 21.92
CA GLY A 621 6.89 20.94 21.04
C GLY A 621 6.92 21.56 19.65
N MET A 622 7.95 22.37 19.38
CA MET A 622 8.23 22.92 18.06
C MET A 622 9.75 23.08 17.89
N ILE A 623 10.31 22.49 16.82
CA ILE A 623 11.66 22.80 16.33
C ILE A 623 11.47 23.84 15.23
N MET A 624 12.01 25.04 15.44
CA MET A 624 12.13 26.06 14.39
C MET A 624 13.42 25.82 13.62
N ALA A 625 13.32 25.58 12.32
CA ALA A 625 14.46 25.67 11.41
C ALA A 625 15.00 27.11 11.42
N SER A 626 16.27 27.30 11.78
CA SER A 626 16.95 28.58 11.65
C SER A 626 17.64 28.68 10.30
N ASP A 627 17.21 29.65 9.51
CA ASP A 627 17.89 30.12 8.30
C ASP A 627 19.34 30.53 8.60
N ALA A 628 20.29 30.03 7.82
CA ALA A 628 21.63 30.61 7.70
C ALA A 628 22.03 30.68 6.23
N VAL A 629 21.71 31.83 5.64
CA VAL A 629 22.20 32.29 4.34
C VAL A 629 23.38 33.24 4.57
N ASN A 630 24.41 33.08 3.75
CA ASN A 630 25.59 33.94 3.50
C ASN A 630 26.81 33.82 4.40
N ALA A 631 27.94 33.39 3.81
CA ALA A 631 29.01 34.32 3.41
C ALA A 631 30.11 33.60 2.61
N ALA A 632 30.26 33.95 1.34
CA ALA A 632 31.52 33.84 0.62
C ALA A 632 31.59 35.03 -0.35
N ASP A 633 32.13 36.14 0.12
CA ASP A 633 32.67 37.16 -0.77
C ASP A 633 33.78 37.95 -0.06
N HIS A 634 35.01 37.79 -0.53
CA HIS A 634 36.15 38.59 -0.10
C HIS A 634 37.07 38.87 -1.29
N GLY A 635 37.28 40.17 -1.53
CA GLY A 635 38.33 40.74 -2.36
C GLY A 635 37.83 41.08 -3.77
N ILE A 636 37.87 42.33 -4.22
CA ILE A 636 39.06 43.19 -4.29
C ILE A 636 38.62 44.66 -4.40
N GLN A 637 39.22 45.53 -3.57
CA GLN A 637 39.29 46.97 -3.80
C GLN A 637 40.29 47.26 -4.92
N SER A 638 39.91 48.07 -5.91
CA SER A 638 40.85 48.92 -6.65
C SER A 638 40.18 50.18 -7.21
N SER A 639 40.69 51.34 -6.78
CA SER A 639 40.90 52.61 -7.51
C SER A 639 39.71 53.28 -8.23
N ILE A 640 39.25 54.45 -7.76
CA ILE A 640 39.73 55.83 -8.02
C ILE A 640 39.09 56.46 -9.28
N GLN A 641 38.43 57.59 -9.00
CA GLN A 641 37.90 58.67 -9.85
C GLN A 641 36.60 58.46 -10.63
#